data_AF-A0A5B7AYS4-F1
#
_entry.id   AF-A0A5B7AYS4-F1
#
_cell.length_a   1.000
_cell.length_b   1.000
_cell.length_c   1.000
_cell.angle_alpha   90.00
_cell.angle_beta   90.00
_cell.angle_gamma   90.00
#
_symmetry.space_group_name_H-M   'P 1'
#
loop_
_entity.id
_entity.type
_entity.pdbx_description
1 polymer ?
#
loop_
_entity_poly.entity_id
_entity_poly.type
_entity_poly.pdbx_seq_one_letter_code
_entity_poly.pdbx_strand_id
1 'polypeptide(L)'
;MSCYLLRAYLDMFGQERILFNSPFLLCISIGFLLFSVVVSEIQLGSILSVVENNYWVSSNGDFAIGFFNRLDQYRVGIRFNSNSIPIGQQTAVWVAGADLMVGNKSSFQLTQNGELVLFDSAKGVIAWTSNTANSSVASAVLCDNGNLVLLNGKKDIVWQSFDNPSDTLLPGQNLSVHQMLRAASRNSVSSYYSLYIDVSGQLELRWESSVTYWTSRSLSQSILRATLSSEGSFHLLDQRSKSVWSVFGEDHNDSNVKFRFLRLDVDGNLRLYSWIEDSRSWRSVWQAVGNQCKVFATCGLCGICVFNASGSPVCKCPFTSTTESNSKCLVPYRQGCKSGSSMITYEHTFLYGIYPPNETITQTSLEQCKSLCQEDRLCTAVTFTNHRTAQCRMKKTIYITGHSNPSLSSISFVKTCSDPIAVQPIHPTSSSSSPPPHYTTLKGPNKFCIPCLIGVASGTFVAFVLLQFGIGICIYKRINHIRRKAALAYMGPNSKGLIILSYPEIKDLTVNFKHQIGPRMFKGMLSNQRPVAVKDLKVNVEERKFRSAVSKIGSIYHKNLVKLEGFCCESGYRFLVYEFAKNGSLGKCIEDPKMCKRLTWKKRMEICLTVARAISYLHTECREFVSHGNLKCENVVLDESLEAKVSEFGLGRGHGEASDSSGEAERDVRDFGKMVVVLVSGRQEADDVCEWAYEKWVGGQAERVADERIGGVNSDELERALRTAFWCLQVDVRMRPSMGEVIKVLEGTLTVDPPPPPFVCRSPPEEEESLESDPEL
;
A
#
# COMPACT_ATOMS: atom_id res chain seq x y z
N MET A 1 -37.29 54.62 -14.04
CA MET A 1 -38.65 55.19 -14.12
C MET A 1 -39.29 55.06 -12.74
N SER A 2 -40.12 56.03 -12.32
CA SER A 2 -40.69 56.22 -10.97
C SER A 2 -41.06 54.91 -10.22
N CYS A 3 -40.86 54.76 -8.91
CA CYS A 3 -40.75 55.73 -7.81
C CYS A 3 -42.03 56.58 -7.59
N TYR A 4 -43.19 55.92 -7.59
CA TYR A 4 -44.46 56.35 -6.98
C TYR A 4 -45.33 55.09 -6.76
N LEU A 5 -46.26 55.12 -5.79
CA LEU A 5 -47.20 54.04 -5.34
C LEU A 5 -46.74 53.13 -4.17
N LEU A 6 -46.55 53.72 -2.98
CA LEU A 6 -46.96 53.08 -1.72
C LEU A 6 -47.32 54.12 -0.64
N ARG A 7 -48.22 55.06 -0.96
CA ARG A 7 -48.66 56.13 -0.03
C ARG A 7 -50.14 56.48 -0.21
N ALA A 8 -51.02 55.47 -0.17
CA ALA A 8 -52.46 55.63 -0.19
C ALA A 8 -53.19 54.33 0.24
N TYR A 9 -53.08 53.94 1.52
CA TYR A 9 -54.01 53.00 2.19
C TYR A 9 -53.66 52.90 3.70
N LEU A 10 -54.13 53.87 4.49
CA LEU A 10 -54.34 53.84 5.96
C LEU A 10 -54.58 55.29 6.47
N ASP A 11 -55.63 55.93 5.94
CA ASP A 11 -56.03 57.29 6.36
C ASP A 11 -57.56 57.45 6.27
N MET A 12 -58.29 56.54 6.94
CA MET A 12 -59.73 56.62 7.15
C MET A 12 -60.13 55.87 8.43
N PHE A 13 -60.94 56.53 9.25
CA PHE A 13 -61.45 56.17 10.59
C PHE A 13 -60.59 56.57 11.80
N GLY A 14 -60.88 57.78 12.30
CA GLY A 14 -60.65 58.18 13.69
C GLY A 14 -61.96 58.26 14.47
N GLN A 15 -61.84 58.37 15.81
CA GLN A 15 -62.91 58.32 16.82
C GLN A 15 -63.58 56.92 16.92
N GLU A 16 -63.82 56.38 18.12
CA GLU A 16 -64.07 57.04 19.41
C GLU A 16 -62.99 56.84 20.51
N ARG A 17 -63.22 57.46 21.68
CA ARG A 17 -62.42 57.30 22.91
C ARG A 17 -63.21 56.53 23.97
N ILE A 18 -62.64 55.46 24.52
CA ILE A 18 -62.93 55.00 25.89
C ILE A 18 -61.60 54.68 26.58
N LEU A 19 -61.39 55.19 27.79
CA LEU A 19 -60.21 54.86 28.60
C LEU A 19 -60.44 53.53 29.32
N PHE A 20 -59.41 52.69 29.42
CA PHE A 20 -59.12 51.98 30.67
C PHE A 20 -57.62 51.81 30.86
N ASN A 21 -57.15 52.07 32.08
CA ASN A 21 -55.71 52.06 32.41
C ASN A 21 -55.20 50.64 32.63
N SER A 22 -54.10 50.26 31.94
CA SER A 22 -53.19 49.23 32.45
C SER A 22 -51.80 49.34 31.80
N PRO A 23 -50.72 49.60 32.55
CA PRO A 23 -49.35 49.54 32.01
C PRO A 23 -48.88 48.10 31.75
N PHE A 24 -49.65 47.09 32.20
CA PHE A 24 -49.23 45.69 32.22
C PHE A 24 -49.10 45.06 30.83
N LEU A 25 -49.90 45.50 29.86
CA LEU A 25 -49.91 44.93 28.50
C LEU A 25 -48.71 45.33 27.65
N LEU A 26 -48.15 46.53 27.84
CA LEU A 26 -47.01 47.00 27.04
C LEU A 26 -45.72 46.19 27.35
N CYS A 27 -45.57 45.76 28.60
CA CYS A 27 -44.46 44.89 29.02
C CYS A 27 -44.51 43.51 28.35
N ILE A 28 -45.71 42.97 28.08
CA ILE A 28 -45.85 41.65 27.43
C ILE A 28 -45.43 41.73 25.95
N SER A 29 -45.80 42.80 25.24
CA SER A 29 -45.37 43.02 23.84
C SER A 29 -43.85 43.22 23.69
N ILE A 30 -43.16 43.77 24.70
CA ILE A 30 -41.70 43.94 24.67
C ILE A 30 -40.99 42.64 25.08
N GLY A 31 -41.54 41.88 26.04
CA GLY A 31 -41.01 40.58 26.45
C GLY A 31 -40.92 39.55 25.32
N PHE A 32 -41.88 39.55 24.39
CA PHE A 32 -41.86 38.64 23.23
C PHE A 32 -40.90 39.04 22.10
N LEU A 33 -40.32 40.24 22.13
CA LEU A 33 -39.27 40.69 21.18
C LEU A 33 -37.85 40.52 21.74
N LEU A 34 -37.70 39.96 22.95
CA LEU A 34 -36.42 39.66 23.60
C LEU A 34 -36.15 38.16 23.79
N PHE A 35 -36.87 37.31 23.06
CA PHE A 35 -36.31 36.00 22.68
C PHE A 35 -35.21 36.21 21.65
N SER A 36 -34.01 36.55 22.12
CA SER A 36 -32.81 36.16 21.40
C SER A 36 -32.86 34.65 21.17
N VAL A 37 -32.63 34.22 19.94
CA VAL A 37 -32.39 32.79 19.68
C VAL A 37 -31.10 32.45 20.41
N VAL A 38 -31.22 31.75 21.54
CA VAL A 38 -30.08 31.31 22.36
C VAL A 38 -29.42 30.14 21.63
N VAL A 39 -28.63 30.49 20.60
CA VAL A 39 -27.68 29.57 19.98
C VAL A 39 -26.79 29.02 21.09
N SER A 40 -26.70 27.70 21.19
CA SER A 40 -25.92 27.03 22.24
C SER A 40 -24.43 27.19 21.96
N GLU A 41 -23.88 28.36 22.30
CA GLU A 41 -22.51 28.74 22.00
C GLU A 41 -21.55 28.13 23.03
N ILE A 42 -20.80 27.13 22.57
CA ILE A 42 -19.83 26.36 23.34
C ILE A 42 -18.61 27.25 23.61
N GLN A 43 -18.40 27.59 24.88
CA GLN A 43 -17.35 28.52 25.31
C GLN A 43 -15.97 27.84 25.41
N LEU A 44 -14.90 28.63 25.31
CA LEU A 44 -13.53 28.13 25.54
C LEU A 44 -13.39 27.50 26.94
N GLY A 45 -12.75 26.34 26.98
CA GLY A 45 -12.63 25.49 28.18
C GLY A 45 -13.68 24.38 28.31
N SER A 46 -14.76 24.40 27.51
CA SER A 46 -15.84 23.41 27.57
C SER A 46 -15.35 21.99 27.28
N ILE A 47 -15.79 21.02 28.10
CA ILE A 47 -15.40 19.61 28.04
C ILE A 47 -16.64 18.73 27.86
N LEU A 48 -16.56 17.74 26.97
CA LEU A 48 -17.33 16.50 27.02
C LEU A 48 -16.47 15.38 27.60
N SER A 49 -17.05 14.46 28.36
CA SER A 49 -16.33 13.28 28.87
C SER A 49 -17.16 12.00 28.80
N VAL A 50 -16.50 10.87 28.60
CA VAL A 50 -17.14 9.55 28.60
C VAL A 50 -17.76 9.23 29.97
N VAL A 51 -17.17 9.74 31.06
CA VAL A 51 -17.59 9.43 32.44
C VAL A 51 -18.86 10.20 32.83
N GLU A 52 -19.00 11.45 32.40
CA GLU A 52 -20.19 12.28 32.65
C GLU A 52 -21.32 12.01 31.65
N ASN A 53 -21.00 11.37 30.50
CA ASN A 53 -21.94 11.07 29.41
C ASN A 53 -22.72 12.31 28.92
N ASN A 54 -22.05 13.46 28.91
CA ASN A 54 -22.58 14.75 28.47
C ASN A 54 -22.41 14.94 26.95
N TYR A 55 -23.14 15.90 26.40
CA TYR A 55 -23.20 16.20 24.97
C TYR A 55 -23.60 17.66 24.74
N TRP A 56 -23.19 18.25 23.61
CA TRP A 56 -23.65 19.57 23.14
C TRP A 56 -24.74 19.38 22.06
N VAL A 57 -25.72 20.27 22.01
CA VAL A 57 -26.94 20.11 21.18
C VAL A 57 -27.11 21.31 20.25
N SER A 58 -27.66 21.09 19.05
CA SER A 58 -28.10 22.17 18.16
C SER A 58 -29.28 22.96 18.74
N SER A 59 -29.55 24.16 18.23
CA SER A 59 -30.58 25.07 18.78
C SER A 59 -31.99 24.52 18.57
N ASN A 60 -32.21 23.79 17.47
CA ASN A 60 -33.45 23.06 17.18
C ASN A 60 -33.57 21.69 17.90
N GLY A 61 -32.54 21.23 18.62
CA GLY A 61 -32.53 19.91 19.28
C GLY A 61 -32.30 18.70 18.36
N ASP A 62 -32.25 18.90 17.04
CA ASP A 62 -32.25 17.80 16.06
C ASP A 62 -30.90 17.07 15.93
N PHE A 63 -29.80 17.70 16.33
CA PHE A 63 -28.44 17.12 16.33
C PHE A 63 -27.77 17.27 17.70
N ALA A 64 -26.89 16.33 18.04
CA ALA A 64 -26.03 16.43 19.22
C ALA A 64 -24.64 15.85 18.96
N ILE A 65 -23.61 16.44 19.56
CA ILE A 65 -22.24 15.90 19.61
C ILE A 65 -21.94 15.34 21.00
N GLY A 66 -21.47 14.10 21.05
CA GLY A 66 -21.20 13.37 22.29
C GLY A 66 -20.39 12.10 22.07
N PHE A 67 -20.15 11.36 23.16
CA PHE A 67 -19.51 10.06 23.11
C PHE A 67 -20.52 8.92 22.91
N PHE A 68 -20.14 7.92 22.11
CA PHE A 68 -20.95 6.71 21.85
C PHE A 68 -20.11 5.45 22.10
N ASN A 69 -20.67 4.47 22.82
CA ASN A 69 -20.04 3.17 23.09
C ASN A 69 -20.24 2.21 21.89
N ARG A 70 -19.16 1.53 21.50
CA ARG A 70 -19.17 0.39 20.57
C ARG A 70 -18.17 -0.66 21.06
N LEU A 71 -18.66 -1.73 21.68
CA LEU A 71 -17.86 -2.86 22.19
C LEU A 71 -16.81 -2.42 23.23
N ASP A 72 -17.24 -1.67 24.24
CA ASP A 72 -16.45 -1.11 25.35
C ASP A 72 -15.34 -0.13 24.94
N GLN A 73 -15.31 0.26 23.67
CA GLN A 73 -14.54 1.39 23.15
C GLN A 73 -15.48 2.54 22.78
N TYR A 74 -14.98 3.78 22.87
CA TYR A 74 -15.77 4.98 22.67
C TYR A 74 -15.31 5.76 21.44
N ARG A 75 -16.26 6.46 20.80
CA ARG A 75 -16.00 7.45 19.74
C ARG A 75 -16.74 8.75 20.05
N VAL A 76 -16.17 9.89 19.67
CA VAL A 76 -16.89 11.18 19.73
C VAL A 76 -17.36 11.59 18.33
N GLY A 77 -18.60 12.02 18.21
CA GLY A 77 -19.17 12.37 16.91
C GLY A 77 -20.51 13.10 17.03
N ILE A 78 -21.01 13.58 15.89
CA ILE A 78 -22.32 14.20 15.76
C ILE A 78 -23.32 13.11 15.37
N ARG A 79 -24.48 13.06 16.03
CA ARG A 79 -25.61 12.18 15.71
C ARG A 79 -26.92 12.96 15.60
N PHE A 80 -27.92 12.34 15.00
CA PHE A 80 -29.31 12.81 15.17
C PHE A 80 -29.73 12.71 16.64
N ASN A 81 -30.54 13.67 17.10
CA ASN A 81 -30.97 13.81 18.49
C ASN A 81 -32.47 14.14 18.63
N SER A 82 -33.18 14.38 17.52
CA SER A 82 -34.60 14.76 17.54
C SER A 82 -35.49 13.75 18.25
N ASN A 83 -36.50 14.25 18.97
CA ASN A 83 -37.42 13.44 19.80
C ASN A 83 -38.28 12.44 19.00
N SER A 84 -38.43 12.63 17.68
CA SER A 84 -39.11 11.66 16.80
C SER A 84 -38.26 10.43 16.48
N ILE A 85 -36.93 10.52 16.60
CA ILE A 85 -36.00 9.43 16.31
C ILE A 85 -35.67 8.72 17.64
N PRO A 86 -36.14 7.46 17.86
CA PRO A 86 -35.83 6.71 19.08
C PRO A 86 -34.32 6.52 19.25
N ILE A 87 -33.83 6.45 20.48
CA ILE A 87 -32.39 6.41 20.82
C ILE A 87 -31.63 5.32 20.03
N GLY A 88 -32.22 4.13 19.83
CA GLY A 88 -31.61 3.05 19.03
C GLY A 88 -31.52 3.28 17.52
N GLN A 89 -32.12 4.35 17.00
CA GLN A 89 -32.09 4.79 15.59
C GLN A 89 -31.33 6.13 15.41
N GLN A 90 -30.83 6.73 16.49
CA GLN A 90 -30.09 7.99 16.48
C GLN A 90 -28.66 7.80 15.96
N THR A 91 -28.55 7.56 14.65
CA THR A 91 -27.28 7.27 13.98
C THR A 91 -26.32 8.46 13.98
N ALA A 92 -25.03 8.16 14.09
CA ALA A 92 -23.96 9.13 13.88
C ALA A 92 -23.90 9.55 12.40
N VAL A 93 -23.56 10.81 12.16
CA VAL A 93 -23.45 11.44 10.83
C VAL A 93 -22.09 12.12 10.62
N TRP A 94 -21.28 12.24 11.67
CA TRP A 94 -19.89 12.68 11.63
C TRP A 94 -19.13 12.11 12.84
N VAL A 95 -17.83 11.80 12.71
CA VAL A 95 -17.00 11.25 13.79
C VAL A 95 -15.60 11.86 13.75
N ALA A 96 -15.10 12.35 14.90
CA ALA A 96 -13.75 12.89 14.99
C ALA A 96 -12.69 11.78 14.86
N GLY A 97 -11.69 11.97 14.01
CA GLY A 97 -10.71 10.92 13.70
C GLY A 97 -11.28 9.73 12.90
N ALA A 98 -12.45 9.87 12.28
CA ALA A 98 -13.14 8.85 11.47
C ALA A 98 -13.46 7.54 12.23
N ASP A 99 -12.62 6.51 12.11
CA ASP A 99 -12.81 5.19 12.76
C ASP A 99 -12.05 5.06 14.10
N LEU A 100 -11.36 6.12 14.54
CA LEU A 100 -10.63 6.20 15.80
C LEU A 100 -11.46 5.78 17.01
N MET A 101 -10.84 4.99 17.91
CA MET A 101 -11.44 4.45 19.13
C MET A 101 -10.61 4.88 20.35
N VAL A 102 -11.29 5.31 21.42
CA VAL A 102 -10.66 5.81 22.66
C VAL A 102 -11.23 5.12 23.91
N GLY A 103 -10.47 5.15 25.00
CA GLY A 103 -10.82 4.49 26.27
C GLY A 103 -11.98 5.15 27.05
N ASN A 104 -12.46 4.46 28.08
CA ASN A 104 -13.60 4.89 28.90
C ASN A 104 -13.36 6.10 29.82
N LYS A 105 -12.16 6.68 29.82
CA LYS A 105 -11.79 7.90 30.57
C LYS A 105 -11.47 9.09 29.63
N SER A 106 -11.89 9.01 28.38
CA SER A 106 -11.56 10.02 27.36
C SER A 106 -12.41 11.27 27.50
N SER A 107 -11.86 12.39 27.03
CA SER A 107 -12.52 13.70 26.99
C SER A 107 -12.35 14.37 25.62
N PHE A 108 -13.30 15.22 25.27
CA PHE A 108 -13.28 16.04 24.07
C PHE A 108 -13.48 17.49 24.48
N GLN A 109 -12.45 18.32 24.34
CA GLN A 109 -12.39 19.66 24.91
C GLN A 109 -12.18 20.73 23.84
N LEU A 110 -12.94 21.82 23.91
CA LEU A 110 -12.55 23.09 23.30
C LEU A 110 -11.58 23.79 24.25
N THR A 111 -10.28 23.79 23.93
CA THR A 111 -9.23 24.33 24.80
C THR A 111 -9.27 25.87 24.86
N GLN A 112 -8.63 26.45 25.89
CA GLN A 112 -8.49 27.90 26.03
C GLN A 112 -7.68 28.56 24.89
N ASN A 113 -6.94 27.77 24.10
CA ASN A 113 -6.14 28.25 22.96
C ASN A 113 -6.90 28.17 21.61
N GLY A 114 -8.20 27.85 21.65
CA GLY A 114 -9.06 27.82 20.45
C GLY A 114 -9.03 26.51 19.66
N GLU A 115 -8.57 25.42 20.26
CA GLU A 115 -8.39 24.11 19.61
C GLU A 115 -9.34 23.05 20.19
N LEU A 116 -10.09 22.35 19.34
CA LEU A 116 -10.80 21.12 19.73
C LEU A 116 -9.82 19.94 19.79
N VAL A 117 -9.77 19.26 20.94
CA VAL A 117 -8.85 18.17 21.25
C VAL A 117 -9.61 16.97 21.79
N LEU A 118 -9.38 15.78 21.22
CA LEU A 118 -9.78 14.49 21.77
C LEU A 118 -8.60 13.88 22.53
N PHE A 119 -8.77 13.61 23.82
CA PHE A 119 -7.73 13.12 24.71
C PHE A 119 -8.13 11.77 25.33
N ASP A 120 -7.29 10.75 25.18
CA ASP A 120 -7.45 9.47 25.87
C ASP A 120 -6.68 9.51 27.20
N SER A 121 -7.38 9.85 28.29
CA SER A 121 -6.79 9.97 29.62
C SER A 121 -6.33 8.64 30.22
N ALA A 122 -6.69 7.48 29.63
CA ALA A 122 -6.17 6.19 30.07
C ALA A 122 -4.80 5.89 29.46
N LYS A 123 -4.53 6.41 28.26
CA LYS A 123 -3.22 6.33 27.57
C LYS A 123 -2.33 7.56 27.81
N GLY A 124 -2.91 8.69 28.20
CA GLY A 124 -2.21 9.97 28.39
C GLY A 124 -1.87 10.69 27.08
N VAL A 125 -2.59 10.43 25.99
CA VAL A 125 -2.28 10.95 24.64
C VAL A 125 -3.43 11.74 24.02
N ILE A 126 -3.08 12.74 23.22
CA ILE A 126 -4.01 13.37 22.28
C ILE A 126 -4.24 12.40 21.13
N ALA A 127 -5.49 12.02 20.91
CA ALA A 127 -5.90 11.06 19.88
C ALA A 127 -6.37 11.75 18.58
N TRP A 128 -6.91 12.97 18.68
CA TRP A 128 -7.27 13.82 17.52
C TRP A 128 -7.26 15.30 17.90
N THR A 129 -7.00 16.18 16.92
CA THR A 129 -7.15 17.63 17.04
C THR A 129 -7.71 18.26 15.76
N SER A 130 -8.42 19.37 15.91
CA SER A 130 -8.81 20.30 14.84
C SER A 130 -7.65 21.09 14.22
N ASN A 131 -6.48 21.14 14.88
CA ASN A 131 -5.30 21.95 14.51
C ASN A 131 -5.54 23.48 14.47
N THR A 132 -6.56 23.98 15.18
CA THR A 132 -6.90 25.42 15.21
C THR A 132 -6.23 26.22 16.34
N ALA A 133 -5.22 25.65 17.02
CA ALA A 133 -4.44 26.36 18.03
C ALA A 133 -3.95 27.72 17.50
N ASN A 134 -4.11 28.77 18.30
CA ASN A 134 -3.77 30.16 17.96
C ASN A 134 -4.53 30.78 16.76
N SER A 135 -5.52 30.09 16.17
CA SER A 135 -6.27 30.56 14.99
C SER A 135 -7.39 31.57 15.33
N SER A 136 -7.24 32.30 16.44
CA SER A 136 -8.20 33.32 16.95
C SER A 136 -9.63 32.84 17.22
N VAL A 137 -9.85 31.53 17.38
CA VAL A 137 -11.14 30.94 17.76
C VAL A 137 -11.55 31.45 19.15
N ALA A 138 -12.79 31.94 19.25
CA ALA A 138 -13.42 32.44 20.46
C ALA A 138 -14.52 31.50 21.00
N SER A 139 -15.09 30.64 20.16
CA SER A 139 -16.17 29.71 20.54
C SER A 139 -16.41 28.62 19.49
N ALA A 140 -17.29 27.67 19.81
CA ALA A 140 -17.87 26.72 18.86
C ALA A 140 -19.41 26.75 18.87
N VAL A 141 -20.03 26.33 17.76
CA VAL A 141 -21.49 26.17 17.64
C VAL A 141 -21.80 24.88 16.89
N LEU A 142 -22.74 24.08 17.39
CA LEU A 142 -23.37 23.01 16.61
C LEU A 142 -24.60 23.60 15.91
N CYS A 143 -24.52 23.78 14.60
CA CYS A 143 -25.59 24.34 13.79
C CYS A 143 -26.75 23.35 13.60
N ASP A 144 -27.93 23.91 13.33
CA ASP A 144 -29.21 23.18 13.17
C ASP A 144 -29.26 22.24 11.95
N ASN A 145 -28.26 22.30 11.07
CA ASN A 145 -28.03 21.37 9.95
C ASN A 145 -26.99 20.28 10.25
N GLY A 146 -26.48 20.20 11.49
CA GLY A 146 -25.47 19.22 11.91
C GLY A 146 -24.01 19.63 11.65
N ASN A 147 -23.73 20.86 11.17
CA ASN A 147 -22.37 21.36 11.04
C ASN A 147 -21.84 21.86 12.39
N LEU A 148 -20.68 21.36 12.85
CA LEU A 148 -19.99 21.91 14.01
C LEU A 148 -18.97 22.93 13.51
N VAL A 149 -19.12 24.20 13.87
CA VAL A 149 -18.23 25.30 13.44
C VAL A 149 -17.43 25.84 14.62
N LEU A 150 -16.16 26.19 14.37
CA LEU A 150 -15.34 27.04 15.24
C LEU A 150 -15.37 28.48 14.71
N LEU A 151 -15.65 29.43 15.59
CA LEU A 151 -15.85 30.84 15.24
C LEU A 151 -14.77 31.72 15.85
N ASN A 152 -14.28 32.71 15.11
CA ASN A 152 -13.41 33.74 15.66
C ASN A 152 -14.20 34.83 16.43
N GLY A 153 -13.51 35.79 17.03
CA GLY A 153 -14.12 36.92 17.73
C GLY A 153 -15.01 37.86 16.88
N LYS A 154 -15.05 37.70 15.55
CA LYS A 154 -15.97 38.40 14.63
C LYS A 154 -17.16 37.53 14.17
N LYS A 155 -17.21 36.26 14.62
CA LYS A 155 -18.13 35.20 14.13
C LYS A 155 -17.83 34.70 12.71
N ASP A 156 -16.62 34.93 12.17
CA ASP A 156 -16.17 34.24 10.95
C ASP A 156 -15.87 32.76 11.27
N ILE A 157 -16.16 31.85 10.33
CA ILE A 157 -15.84 30.42 10.47
C ILE A 157 -14.33 30.20 10.28
N VAL A 158 -13.68 29.60 11.26
CA VAL A 158 -12.26 29.22 11.24
C VAL A 158 -12.06 27.75 10.86
N TRP A 159 -12.99 26.88 11.27
CA TRP A 159 -12.99 25.45 11.00
C TRP A 159 -14.43 24.94 11.02
N GLN A 160 -14.74 23.89 10.26
CA GLN A 160 -16.04 23.24 10.29
C GLN A 160 -15.96 21.72 10.07
N SER A 161 -16.84 20.96 10.71
CA SER A 161 -16.91 19.50 10.54
C SER A 161 -17.29 19.10 9.11
N PHE A 162 -18.07 19.94 8.42
CA PHE A 162 -18.51 19.70 7.05
C PHE A 162 -17.36 19.57 6.04
N ASP A 163 -16.19 20.16 6.30
CA ASP A 163 -15.01 20.05 5.42
C ASP A 163 -14.26 18.71 5.59
N ASN A 164 -14.57 17.95 6.65
CA ASN A 164 -13.90 16.70 7.02
C ASN A 164 -14.94 15.57 7.21
N PRO A 165 -15.69 15.17 6.15
CA PRO A 165 -16.73 14.14 6.27
C PRO A 165 -16.15 12.77 6.62
N SER A 166 -16.97 11.92 7.26
CA SER A 166 -16.63 10.52 7.60
C SER A 166 -17.08 9.56 6.49
N ASP A 167 -18.26 8.99 6.68
CA ASP A 167 -18.96 8.02 5.85
C ASP A 167 -20.26 8.61 5.28
N THR A 168 -20.63 9.82 5.71
CA THR A 168 -21.95 10.43 5.55
C THR A 168 -21.83 11.86 5.04
N LEU A 169 -22.83 12.28 4.25
CA LEU A 169 -23.02 13.63 3.72
C LEU A 169 -24.44 14.11 4.08
N LEU A 170 -24.55 15.26 4.74
CA LEU A 170 -25.81 15.88 5.13
C LEU A 170 -26.36 16.86 4.07
N PRO A 171 -27.66 17.21 4.10
CA PRO A 171 -28.23 18.24 3.22
C PRO A 171 -27.50 19.57 3.34
N GLY A 172 -27.14 20.17 2.20
CA GLY A 172 -26.36 21.40 2.11
C GLY A 172 -24.84 21.24 2.32
N GLN A 173 -24.36 20.05 2.72
CA GLN A 173 -22.93 19.75 2.73
C GLN A 173 -22.41 19.54 1.29
N ASN A 174 -21.14 19.85 1.06
CA ASN A 174 -20.47 19.67 -0.23
C ASN A 174 -19.35 18.63 -0.11
N LEU A 175 -19.23 17.75 -1.09
CA LEU A 175 -18.09 16.85 -1.28
C LEU A 175 -17.30 17.33 -2.50
N SER A 176 -16.07 17.80 -2.29
CA SER A 176 -15.22 18.39 -3.33
C SER A 176 -14.22 17.38 -3.92
N VAL A 177 -13.56 17.71 -5.04
CA VAL A 177 -12.62 16.83 -5.78
C VAL A 177 -11.45 16.27 -4.93
N HIS A 178 -11.13 16.86 -3.78
CA HIS A 178 -10.08 16.39 -2.87
C HIS A 178 -10.61 15.78 -1.55
N GLN A 179 -11.93 15.70 -1.40
CA GLN A 179 -12.60 15.08 -0.25
C GLN A 179 -13.13 13.69 -0.64
N MET A 180 -13.20 12.79 0.34
CA MET A 180 -13.74 11.44 0.15
C MET A 180 -14.66 11.08 1.31
N LEU A 181 -15.70 10.28 1.05
CA LEU A 181 -16.33 9.49 2.11
C LEU A 181 -15.59 8.15 2.19
N ARG A 182 -15.44 7.61 3.40
CA ARG A 182 -14.95 6.26 3.65
C ARG A 182 -15.95 5.53 4.52
N ALA A 183 -16.34 4.32 4.14
CA ALA A 183 -17.27 3.52 4.93
C ALA A 183 -16.72 3.32 6.36
N ALA A 184 -17.60 3.26 7.36
CA ALA A 184 -17.17 2.87 8.71
C ALA A 184 -16.70 1.41 8.71
N SER A 185 -15.58 1.12 9.37
CA SER A 185 -15.06 -0.25 9.47
C SER A 185 -15.79 -1.06 10.53
N ARG A 186 -15.74 -2.40 10.36
CA ARG A 186 -16.18 -3.37 11.36
C ARG A 186 -15.04 -3.78 12.31
N ASN A 187 -13.86 -4.08 11.75
CA ASN A 187 -12.76 -4.77 12.46
C ASN A 187 -11.37 -4.13 12.25
N SER A 188 -11.26 -3.04 11.48
CA SER A 188 -9.97 -2.38 11.15
C SER A 188 -10.03 -0.88 11.45
N VAL A 189 -8.88 -0.20 11.42
CA VAL A 189 -8.78 1.27 11.66
C VAL A 189 -9.32 2.09 10.48
N SER A 190 -9.56 1.47 9.32
CA SER A 190 -10.13 2.11 8.14
C SER A 190 -10.78 1.10 7.20
N SER A 191 -11.95 1.39 6.66
CA SER A 191 -12.57 0.53 5.62
C SER A 191 -11.91 0.69 4.25
N TYR A 192 -11.92 -0.41 3.48
CA TYR A 192 -11.51 -0.48 2.07
C TYR A 192 -12.41 0.36 1.16
N TYR A 193 -13.69 0.55 1.50
CA TYR A 193 -14.65 1.21 0.61
C TYR A 193 -14.60 2.73 0.73
N SER A 194 -14.49 3.41 -0.43
CA SER A 194 -14.48 4.86 -0.51
C SER A 194 -15.34 5.42 -1.65
N LEU A 195 -15.83 6.64 -1.46
CA LEU A 195 -16.48 7.47 -2.47
C LEU A 195 -15.60 8.72 -2.66
N TYR A 196 -15.25 9.04 -3.89
CA TYR A 196 -14.55 10.27 -4.22
C TYR A 196 -14.97 10.80 -5.61
N ILE A 197 -14.58 12.02 -5.94
CA ILE A 197 -14.71 12.58 -7.29
C ILE A 197 -13.34 12.54 -7.94
N ASP A 198 -13.22 11.93 -9.11
CA ASP A 198 -11.95 11.79 -9.82
C ASP A 198 -11.54 13.08 -10.57
N VAL A 199 -10.31 13.06 -11.13
CA VAL A 199 -9.78 14.19 -11.91
C VAL A 199 -10.50 14.42 -13.25
N SER A 200 -11.32 13.48 -13.72
CA SER A 200 -12.25 13.69 -14.86
C SER A 200 -13.60 14.27 -14.46
N GLY A 201 -13.86 14.44 -13.15
CA GLY A 201 -15.11 14.95 -12.59
C GLY A 201 -16.16 13.87 -12.26
N GLN A 202 -15.86 12.60 -12.52
CA GLN A 202 -16.78 11.50 -12.21
C GLN A 202 -16.75 11.17 -10.72
N LEU A 203 -17.93 11.11 -10.12
CA LEU A 203 -18.10 10.44 -8.83
C LEU A 203 -17.88 8.93 -9.02
N GLU A 204 -16.96 8.36 -8.26
CA GLU A 204 -16.55 6.95 -8.28
C GLU A 204 -16.70 6.30 -6.89
N LEU A 205 -17.15 5.06 -6.88
CA LEU A 205 -17.05 4.16 -5.73
C LEU A 205 -15.90 3.17 -5.94
N ARG A 206 -15.00 3.14 -4.95
CA ARG A 206 -13.75 2.37 -4.98
C ARG A 206 -13.63 1.41 -3.81
N TRP A 207 -12.82 0.38 -4.06
CA TRP A 207 -12.23 -0.49 -3.06
C TRP A 207 -10.71 -0.26 -3.06
N GLU A 208 -10.15 -0.08 -1.86
CA GLU A 208 -8.83 0.50 -1.61
C GLU A 208 -8.65 1.84 -2.34
N SER A 209 -7.78 1.87 -3.35
CA SER A 209 -7.49 3.01 -4.22
C SER A 209 -7.31 2.63 -5.69
N SER A 210 -7.57 1.36 -6.03
CA SER A 210 -7.22 0.74 -7.31
C SER A 210 -8.44 0.22 -8.07
N VAL A 211 -9.47 -0.27 -7.37
CA VAL A 211 -10.63 -0.93 -7.98
C VAL A 211 -11.87 -0.05 -7.92
N THR A 212 -12.20 0.60 -9.04
CA THR A 212 -13.49 1.28 -9.23
C THR A 212 -14.55 0.27 -9.68
N TYR A 213 -15.62 0.10 -8.90
CA TYR A 213 -16.72 -0.83 -9.22
C TYR A 213 -18.04 -0.15 -9.61
N TRP A 214 -18.19 1.14 -9.33
CA TRP A 214 -19.31 1.96 -9.81
C TRP A 214 -18.84 3.38 -10.11
N THR A 215 -19.39 3.98 -11.17
CA THR A 215 -19.20 5.41 -11.47
C THR A 215 -20.51 6.05 -11.90
N SER A 216 -20.62 7.34 -11.67
CA SER A 216 -21.69 8.21 -12.17
C SER A 216 -21.75 8.31 -13.70
N ARG A 217 -20.66 8.00 -14.42
CA ARG A 217 -20.51 8.09 -15.88
C ARG A 217 -20.81 9.47 -16.47
N SER A 218 -20.56 10.53 -15.69
CA SER A 218 -20.63 11.90 -16.19
C SER A 218 -19.56 12.17 -17.25
N LEU A 219 -19.89 12.99 -18.25
CA LEU A 219 -19.01 13.34 -19.38
C LEU A 219 -18.42 14.75 -19.29
N SER A 220 -18.45 15.38 -18.09
CA SER A 220 -18.13 16.80 -17.90
C SER A 220 -16.85 17.02 -17.09
N GLN A 221 -15.78 17.47 -17.75
CA GLN A 221 -14.46 17.79 -17.17
C GLN A 221 -14.43 19.04 -16.27
N SER A 222 -15.59 19.59 -15.89
CA SER A 222 -15.75 20.89 -15.21
C SER A 222 -16.48 20.79 -13.86
N ILE A 223 -16.55 19.60 -13.28
CA ILE A 223 -17.21 19.31 -12.00
C ILE A 223 -16.30 19.72 -10.83
N LEU A 224 -16.87 20.40 -9.83
CA LEU A 224 -16.15 20.79 -8.62
C LEU A 224 -16.63 20.10 -7.35
N ARG A 225 -17.93 19.77 -7.27
CA ARG A 225 -18.55 19.31 -6.03
C ARG A 225 -19.79 18.45 -6.25
N ALA A 226 -20.02 17.52 -5.34
CA ALA A 226 -21.30 16.86 -5.12
C ALA A 226 -22.02 17.50 -3.92
N THR A 227 -23.36 17.53 -3.93
CA THR A 227 -24.15 17.99 -2.77
C THR A 227 -25.51 17.29 -2.70
N LEU A 228 -25.99 17.06 -1.47
CA LEU A 228 -27.33 16.55 -1.18
C LEU A 228 -28.26 17.72 -0.87
N SER A 229 -29.47 17.72 -1.44
CA SER A 229 -30.51 18.71 -1.16
C SER A 229 -31.50 18.26 -0.07
N SER A 230 -32.22 19.23 0.50
CA SER A 230 -33.31 19.01 1.45
C SER A 230 -34.48 18.21 0.84
N GLU A 231 -34.68 18.34 -0.47
CA GLU A 231 -35.80 17.74 -1.21
C GLU A 231 -35.52 16.28 -1.61
N GLY A 232 -34.36 15.72 -1.23
CA GLY A 232 -34.01 14.33 -1.52
C GLY A 232 -33.39 14.10 -2.89
N SER A 233 -32.71 15.09 -3.46
CA SER A 233 -31.92 14.93 -4.69
C SER A 233 -30.42 15.18 -4.45
N PHE A 234 -29.59 14.38 -5.11
CA PHE A 234 -28.13 14.41 -4.97
C PHE A 234 -27.51 14.74 -6.33
N HIS A 235 -26.69 15.79 -6.38
CA HIS A 235 -26.24 16.44 -7.62
C HIS A 235 -24.72 16.52 -7.70
N LEU A 236 -24.16 16.30 -8.90
CA LEU A 236 -22.84 16.81 -9.28
C LEU A 236 -23.00 18.18 -9.94
N LEU A 237 -22.25 19.16 -9.46
CA LEU A 237 -22.32 20.56 -9.88
C LEU A 237 -21.03 20.99 -10.59
N ASP A 238 -21.20 21.74 -11.69
CA ASP A 238 -20.10 22.39 -12.41
C ASP A 238 -19.63 23.70 -11.74
N GLN A 239 -18.61 24.34 -12.33
CA GLN A 239 -18.09 25.65 -11.91
C GLN A 239 -19.14 26.78 -11.88
N ARG A 240 -20.27 26.64 -12.59
CA ARG A 240 -21.38 27.61 -12.61
C ARG A 240 -22.52 27.19 -11.67
N SER A 241 -22.28 26.17 -10.83
CA SER A 241 -23.28 25.50 -9.98
C SER A 241 -24.48 24.93 -10.74
N LYS A 242 -24.32 24.63 -12.04
CA LYS A 242 -25.30 23.87 -12.82
C LYS A 242 -25.15 22.38 -12.50
N SER A 243 -26.25 21.68 -12.26
CA SER A 243 -26.23 20.22 -12.17
C SER A 243 -25.95 19.59 -13.54
N VAL A 244 -24.92 18.76 -13.61
CA VAL A 244 -24.52 17.99 -14.81
C VAL A 244 -24.84 16.50 -14.70
N TRP A 245 -25.05 16.02 -13.47
CA TRP A 245 -25.56 14.69 -13.13
C TRP A 245 -26.39 14.81 -11.86
N SER A 246 -27.46 14.04 -11.75
CA SER A 246 -28.33 14.03 -10.57
C SER A 246 -29.03 12.69 -10.40
N VAL A 247 -29.34 12.36 -9.15
CA VAL A 247 -30.23 11.26 -8.76
C VAL A 247 -31.22 11.75 -7.70
N PHE A 248 -32.35 11.04 -7.61
CA PHE A 248 -33.52 11.43 -6.82
C PHE A 248 -33.94 10.24 -5.97
N GLY A 249 -34.31 10.48 -4.71
CA GLY A 249 -34.98 9.48 -3.88
C GLY A 249 -36.40 9.20 -4.39
N GLU A 250 -36.92 8.01 -4.07
CA GLU A 250 -38.33 7.63 -4.32
C GLU A 250 -39.35 8.61 -3.69
N ASP A 251 -38.94 9.37 -2.68
CA ASP A 251 -39.70 10.39 -1.96
C ASP A 251 -39.21 11.82 -2.25
N HIS A 252 -38.66 12.07 -3.45
CA HIS A 252 -38.21 13.40 -3.86
C HIS A 252 -39.36 14.43 -3.86
N ASN A 253 -39.10 15.61 -3.30
CA ASN A 253 -40.08 16.67 -3.01
C ASN A 253 -41.21 16.29 -2.02
N ASP A 254 -41.14 15.16 -1.33
CA ASP A 254 -42.04 14.89 -0.20
C ASP A 254 -41.69 15.81 0.98
N SER A 255 -42.57 16.77 1.25
CA SER A 255 -42.44 17.76 2.32
C SER A 255 -42.61 17.19 3.72
N ASN A 256 -43.08 15.94 3.87
CA ASN A 256 -43.22 15.28 5.16
C ASN A 256 -41.89 14.71 5.67
N VAL A 257 -40.90 14.51 4.78
CA VAL A 257 -39.61 13.89 5.12
C VAL A 257 -38.65 14.92 5.69
N LYS A 258 -38.67 15.08 7.03
CA LYS A 258 -37.81 16.04 7.75
C LYS A 258 -36.32 15.71 7.69
N PHE A 259 -35.93 14.43 7.78
CA PHE A 259 -34.53 14.03 7.90
C PHE A 259 -34.06 13.15 6.75
N ARG A 260 -32.92 13.52 6.17
CA ARG A 260 -32.26 12.82 5.06
C ARG A 260 -30.74 12.81 5.27
N PHE A 261 -30.07 11.76 4.81
CA PHE A 261 -28.60 11.74 4.68
C PHE A 261 -28.15 10.78 3.58
N LEU A 262 -27.01 11.06 2.96
CA LEU A 262 -26.36 10.16 2.00
C LEU A 262 -25.19 9.47 2.71
N ARG A 263 -25.14 8.14 2.76
CA ARG A 263 -24.09 7.37 3.45
C ARG A 263 -23.45 6.34 2.52
N LEU A 264 -22.13 6.21 2.59
CA LEU A 264 -21.40 5.07 2.10
C LEU A 264 -21.38 4.00 3.21
N ASP A 265 -22.20 2.97 3.05
CA ASP A 265 -22.39 1.95 4.07
C ASP A 265 -21.21 1.00 4.21
N VAL A 266 -21.18 0.27 5.33
CA VAL A 266 -20.16 -0.73 5.67
C VAL A 266 -20.10 -1.93 4.70
N ASP A 267 -21.05 -2.03 3.76
CA ASP A 267 -21.09 -3.02 2.68
C ASP A 267 -20.57 -2.49 1.33
N GLY A 268 -20.12 -1.23 1.28
CA GLY A 268 -19.55 -0.59 0.09
C GLY A 268 -20.56 0.01 -0.88
N ASN A 269 -21.84 0.09 -0.52
CA ASN A 269 -22.85 0.76 -1.36
C ASN A 269 -23.14 2.18 -0.86
N LEU A 270 -23.35 3.12 -1.78
CA LEU A 270 -23.78 4.48 -1.47
C LEU A 270 -25.30 4.54 -1.47
N ARG A 271 -25.92 4.97 -0.37
CA ARG A 271 -27.37 5.02 -0.20
C ARG A 271 -27.84 6.39 0.29
N LEU A 272 -28.98 6.84 -0.23
CA LEU A 272 -29.72 7.98 0.30
C LEU A 272 -30.80 7.44 1.24
N TYR A 273 -30.73 7.85 2.51
CA TYR A 273 -31.67 7.50 3.55
C TYR A 273 -32.62 8.66 3.86
N SER A 274 -33.89 8.31 4.05
CA SER A 274 -34.94 9.17 4.58
C SER A 274 -35.47 8.60 5.90
N TRP A 275 -35.79 9.45 6.87
CA TRP A 275 -36.51 9.03 8.08
C TRP A 275 -38.00 8.87 7.79
N ILE A 276 -38.57 7.72 8.12
CA ILE A 276 -40.00 7.44 7.97
C ILE A 276 -40.63 7.35 9.36
N GLU A 277 -41.50 8.31 9.67
CA GLU A 277 -42.10 8.48 10.99
C GLU A 277 -43.02 7.31 11.38
N ASP A 278 -43.85 6.84 10.44
CA ASP A 278 -44.82 5.75 10.66
C ASP A 278 -44.15 4.43 11.04
N SER A 279 -43.04 4.09 10.38
CA SER A 279 -42.27 2.87 10.65
C SER A 279 -41.14 3.07 11.67
N ARG A 280 -40.92 4.32 12.13
CA ARG A 280 -39.84 4.75 13.02
C ARG A 280 -38.47 4.18 12.61
N SER A 281 -38.16 4.30 11.32
CA SER A 281 -36.96 3.69 10.73
C SER A 281 -36.40 4.47 9.55
N TRP A 282 -35.11 4.29 9.31
CA TRP A 282 -34.42 4.82 8.14
C TRP A 282 -34.68 3.94 6.92
N ARG A 283 -35.35 4.50 5.90
CA ARG A 283 -35.57 3.84 4.60
C ARG A 283 -34.52 4.31 3.60
N SER A 284 -33.83 3.36 2.96
CA SER A 284 -33.02 3.66 1.78
C SER A 284 -33.95 3.94 0.60
N VAL A 285 -33.98 5.18 0.12
CA VAL A 285 -34.86 5.66 -0.96
C VAL A 285 -34.15 5.85 -2.29
N TRP A 286 -32.82 5.68 -2.31
CA TRP A 286 -32.01 5.48 -3.51
C TRP A 286 -30.71 4.76 -3.14
N GLN A 287 -30.17 3.93 -4.03
CA GLN A 287 -28.84 3.34 -3.87
C GLN A 287 -28.07 3.28 -5.19
N ALA A 288 -26.75 3.48 -5.14
CA ALA A 288 -25.87 3.49 -6.31
C ALA A 288 -25.83 2.15 -7.03
N VAL A 289 -25.72 1.04 -6.28
CA VAL A 289 -25.60 -0.30 -6.83
C VAL A 289 -26.85 -1.13 -6.50
N GLY A 290 -27.77 -1.28 -7.45
CA GLY A 290 -29.04 -1.97 -7.25
C GLY A 290 -28.95 -3.47 -6.91
N ASN A 291 -27.86 -4.15 -7.30
CA ASN A 291 -27.59 -5.54 -6.94
C ASN A 291 -26.30 -5.59 -6.12
N GLN A 292 -26.40 -5.88 -4.81
CA GLN A 292 -25.26 -5.76 -3.89
C GLN A 292 -24.05 -6.60 -4.33
N CYS A 293 -24.25 -7.76 -4.96
CA CYS A 293 -23.14 -8.59 -5.44
C CYS A 293 -22.28 -7.95 -6.55
N LYS A 294 -22.69 -6.80 -7.11
CA LYS A 294 -21.86 -5.99 -8.01
C LYS A 294 -20.93 -5.01 -7.28
N VAL A 295 -21.12 -4.79 -5.97
CA VAL A 295 -20.10 -4.12 -5.14
C VAL A 295 -18.91 -5.08 -4.99
N PHE A 296 -17.72 -4.58 -5.30
CA PHE A 296 -16.50 -5.39 -5.29
C PHE A 296 -16.24 -6.01 -3.92
N ALA A 297 -15.80 -7.26 -3.88
CA ALA A 297 -15.49 -8.00 -2.66
C ALA A 297 -16.61 -8.05 -1.59
N THR A 298 -17.89 -7.93 -1.99
CA THR A 298 -19.07 -8.07 -1.08
C THR A 298 -19.00 -9.30 -0.17
N CYS A 299 -18.54 -10.44 -0.69
CA CYS A 299 -18.36 -11.67 0.08
C CYS A 299 -16.94 -11.89 0.60
N GLY A 300 -15.99 -10.99 0.28
CA GLY A 300 -14.58 -11.12 0.59
C GLY A 300 -14.04 -12.52 0.24
N LEU A 301 -13.28 -13.09 1.17
CA LEU A 301 -12.79 -14.47 1.06
C LEU A 301 -13.84 -15.55 1.39
N CYS A 302 -15.08 -15.21 1.74
CA CYS A 302 -16.10 -16.19 2.13
C CYS A 302 -16.77 -16.91 0.94
N GLY A 303 -16.50 -16.47 -0.30
CA GLY A 303 -16.96 -17.13 -1.54
C GLY A 303 -17.55 -16.19 -2.56
N ILE A 304 -18.28 -16.75 -3.52
CA ILE A 304 -18.96 -16.03 -4.61
C ILE A 304 -20.30 -15.49 -4.09
N CYS A 305 -20.60 -14.23 -4.43
CA CYS A 305 -21.86 -13.59 -4.09
C CYS A 305 -22.98 -13.97 -5.09
N VAL A 306 -24.08 -14.53 -4.58
CA VAL A 306 -25.31 -14.77 -5.33
C VAL A 306 -26.40 -13.86 -4.78
N PHE A 307 -26.99 -13.02 -5.64
CA PHE A 307 -28.08 -12.13 -5.22
C PHE A 307 -29.41 -12.90 -5.27
N ASN A 308 -30.11 -12.98 -4.15
CA ASN A 308 -31.33 -13.79 -4.03
C ASN A 308 -32.59 -13.01 -4.45
N ALA A 309 -33.72 -13.73 -4.59
CA ALA A 309 -35.00 -13.14 -4.95
C ALA A 309 -35.61 -12.23 -3.85
N SER A 310 -35.12 -12.33 -2.61
CA SER A 310 -35.47 -11.44 -1.49
C SER A 310 -34.53 -10.23 -1.35
N GLY A 311 -33.77 -9.89 -2.40
CA GLY A 311 -33.01 -8.64 -2.50
C GLY A 311 -31.72 -8.59 -1.67
N SER A 312 -31.22 -9.71 -1.16
CA SER A 312 -30.02 -9.78 -0.30
C SER A 312 -28.88 -10.61 -0.92
N PRO A 313 -27.61 -10.27 -0.63
CA PRO A 313 -26.45 -11.05 -1.07
C PRO A 313 -26.31 -12.34 -0.23
N VAL A 314 -26.03 -13.46 -0.88
CA VAL A 314 -25.74 -14.75 -0.24
C VAL A 314 -24.39 -15.26 -0.73
N CYS A 315 -23.43 -15.39 0.18
CA CYS A 315 -22.10 -15.92 -0.13
C CYS A 315 -22.13 -17.44 -0.19
N LYS A 316 -21.62 -18.02 -1.28
CA LYS A 316 -21.50 -19.47 -1.47
C LYS A 316 -20.10 -19.81 -2.01
N CYS A 317 -19.47 -20.84 -1.47
CA CYS A 317 -18.21 -21.35 -2.00
C CYS A 317 -18.47 -22.57 -2.91
N PRO A 318 -18.17 -22.51 -4.21
CA PRO A 318 -18.26 -23.65 -5.11
C PRO A 318 -16.88 -24.29 -5.40
N PHE A 319 -15.85 -23.86 -4.67
CA PHE A 319 -14.53 -24.49 -4.63
C PHE A 319 -14.51 -25.44 -3.43
N THR A 320 -13.98 -26.66 -3.59
CA THR A 320 -14.05 -27.69 -2.55
C THR A 320 -13.22 -27.31 -1.31
N SER A 321 -13.89 -27.13 -0.17
CA SER A 321 -13.24 -26.80 1.10
C SER A 321 -12.33 -27.93 1.57
N THR A 322 -11.08 -27.62 1.91
CA THR A 322 -10.33 -28.43 2.86
C THR A 322 -10.99 -28.36 4.23
N THR A 323 -10.99 -29.47 4.97
CA THR A 323 -11.59 -29.57 6.30
C THR A 323 -10.69 -28.94 7.35
N GLU A 324 -10.98 -27.70 7.75
CA GLU A 324 -10.82 -27.24 9.14
C GLU A 324 -11.55 -25.89 9.34
N SER A 325 -11.85 -25.56 10.60
CA SER A 325 -12.75 -24.45 10.95
C SER A 325 -12.11 -23.07 10.71
N ASN A 326 -12.30 -22.46 9.54
CA ASN A 326 -12.44 -20.99 9.35
C ASN A 326 -12.74 -20.58 7.89
N SER A 327 -14.02 -20.59 7.51
CA SER A 327 -14.73 -19.62 6.63
C SER A 327 -14.10 -19.03 5.34
N LYS A 328 -13.03 -19.63 4.77
CA LYS A 328 -12.35 -19.12 3.56
C LYS A 328 -12.57 -20.02 2.34
N CYS A 329 -12.96 -19.40 1.23
CA CYS A 329 -13.18 -19.99 -0.08
C CYS A 329 -11.98 -19.70 -1.00
N LEU A 330 -10.91 -20.47 -0.87
CA LEU A 330 -9.71 -20.32 -1.70
C LEU A 330 -9.74 -21.29 -2.89
N VAL A 331 -9.11 -20.90 -3.99
CA VAL A 331 -8.91 -21.80 -5.14
C VAL A 331 -7.92 -22.91 -4.74
N PRO A 332 -8.24 -24.22 -4.96
CA PRO A 332 -7.44 -25.32 -4.44
C PRO A 332 -6.13 -25.60 -5.22
N TYR A 333 -5.90 -24.92 -6.35
CA TYR A 333 -4.67 -25.06 -7.14
C TYR A 333 -3.44 -24.57 -6.36
N ARG A 334 -2.54 -25.49 -6.04
CA ARG A 334 -1.18 -25.19 -5.58
C ARG A 334 -0.22 -25.25 -6.77
N GLN A 335 0.78 -24.39 -6.77
CA GLN A 335 1.78 -24.32 -7.83
C GLN A 335 2.60 -25.63 -7.86
N GLY A 336 2.54 -26.37 -8.99
CA GLY A 336 3.27 -27.62 -9.18
C GLY A 336 2.49 -28.93 -8.99
N CYS A 337 1.24 -29.02 -9.46
CA CYS A 337 0.47 -30.27 -9.51
C CYS A 337 1.25 -31.41 -10.19
N LYS A 338 1.35 -32.58 -9.54
CA LYS A 338 2.13 -33.73 -10.06
C LYS A 338 1.39 -34.48 -11.16
N SER A 339 0.07 -34.65 -11.03
CA SER A 339 -0.77 -35.31 -12.05
C SER A 339 -1.26 -34.38 -13.17
N GLY A 340 -0.62 -33.21 -13.35
CA GLY A 340 -1.06 -32.17 -14.28
C GLY A 340 -2.26 -31.36 -13.77
N SER A 341 -2.82 -30.50 -14.62
CA SER A 341 -3.91 -29.58 -14.24
C SER A 341 -5.10 -29.62 -15.18
N SER A 342 -6.28 -29.58 -14.57
CA SER A 342 -7.61 -29.48 -15.17
C SER A 342 -8.18 -28.06 -14.98
N MET A 343 -9.30 -27.77 -15.67
CA MET A 343 -10.01 -26.49 -15.60
C MET A 343 -11.50 -26.73 -15.37
N ILE A 344 -12.03 -26.37 -14.20
CA ILE A 344 -13.47 -26.45 -13.87
C ILE A 344 -14.19 -25.22 -14.43
N THR A 345 -15.29 -25.43 -15.13
CA THR A 345 -16.14 -24.37 -15.70
C THR A 345 -17.18 -23.88 -14.69
N TYR A 346 -17.34 -22.56 -14.60
CA TYR A 346 -18.39 -21.87 -13.85
C TYR A 346 -19.11 -20.87 -14.78
N GLU A 347 -20.24 -21.30 -15.32
CA GLU A 347 -21.12 -20.44 -16.13
C GLU A 347 -21.83 -19.39 -15.29
N HIS A 348 -22.38 -18.35 -15.94
CA HIS A 348 -23.17 -17.29 -15.30
C HIS A 348 -22.47 -16.64 -14.09
N THR A 349 -21.13 -16.60 -14.14
CA THR A 349 -20.26 -16.31 -13.00
C THR A 349 -19.09 -15.44 -13.44
N PHE A 350 -18.91 -14.30 -12.78
CA PHE A 350 -17.80 -13.38 -12.98
C PHE A 350 -16.89 -13.41 -11.75
N LEU A 351 -15.75 -14.08 -11.87
CA LEU A 351 -14.71 -14.11 -10.84
C LEU A 351 -13.78 -12.90 -10.95
N TYR A 352 -13.14 -12.53 -9.84
CA TYR A 352 -12.03 -11.58 -9.81
C TYR A 352 -11.08 -11.85 -8.64
N GLY A 353 -9.82 -11.44 -8.80
CA GLY A 353 -8.84 -11.42 -7.71
C GLY A 353 -9.14 -10.31 -6.70
N ILE A 354 -8.83 -10.53 -5.42
CA ILE A 354 -8.84 -9.50 -4.38
C ILE A 354 -7.41 -9.00 -4.11
N TYR A 355 -6.46 -9.93 -3.90
CA TYR A 355 -5.08 -9.61 -3.51
C TYR A 355 -4.07 -10.34 -4.42
N PRO A 356 -3.30 -9.63 -5.26
CA PRO A 356 -3.63 -8.29 -5.77
C PRO A 356 -4.94 -8.34 -6.61
N PRO A 357 -5.63 -7.20 -6.77
CA PRO A 357 -6.85 -7.11 -7.60
C PRO A 357 -6.54 -6.95 -9.10
N ASN A 358 -5.25 -6.84 -9.46
CA ASN A 358 -4.80 -6.58 -10.83
C ASN A 358 -4.98 -7.82 -11.71
N GLU A 359 -5.72 -7.66 -12.82
CA GLU A 359 -6.01 -8.73 -13.78
C GLU A 359 -5.40 -8.41 -15.14
N THR A 360 -4.77 -9.40 -15.79
CA THR A 360 -4.31 -9.22 -17.17
C THR A 360 -5.47 -9.47 -18.14
N ILE A 361 -5.76 -8.49 -19.00
CA ILE A 361 -6.88 -8.51 -19.94
C ILE A 361 -6.36 -8.74 -21.36
N THR A 362 -6.84 -9.80 -22.02
CA THR A 362 -6.51 -10.11 -23.43
C THR A 362 -7.77 -10.25 -24.26
N GLN A 363 -7.68 -9.94 -25.56
CA GLN A 363 -8.76 -10.17 -26.53
C GLN A 363 -8.51 -11.49 -27.25
N THR A 364 -9.44 -12.45 -27.11
CA THR A 364 -9.24 -13.86 -27.49
C THR A 364 -10.59 -14.61 -27.43
N SER A 365 -10.66 -15.85 -27.93
CA SER A 365 -11.88 -16.69 -27.84
C SER A 365 -12.07 -17.30 -26.44
N LEU A 366 -13.21 -17.94 -26.20
CA LEU A 366 -13.50 -18.65 -24.94
C LEU A 366 -12.52 -19.82 -24.71
N GLU A 367 -12.24 -20.56 -25.78
CA GLU A 367 -11.39 -21.75 -25.81
C GLU A 367 -9.93 -21.35 -25.59
N GLN A 368 -9.45 -20.34 -26.32
CA GLN A 368 -8.08 -19.85 -26.17
C GLN A 368 -7.88 -19.15 -24.81
N CYS A 369 -8.89 -18.45 -24.28
CA CYS A 369 -8.88 -17.94 -22.89
C CYS A 369 -8.67 -19.06 -21.86
N LYS A 370 -9.33 -20.21 -22.05
CA LYS A 370 -9.16 -21.40 -21.20
C LYS A 370 -7.75 -21.99 -21.33
N SER A 371 -7.26 -22.18 -22.55
CA SER A 371 -5.91 -22.74 -22.81
C SER A 371 -4.80 -21.86 -22.23
N LEU A 372 -4.88 -20.53 -22.38
CA LEU A 372 -3.90 -19.60 -21.82
C LEU A 372 -3.73 -19.77 -20.30
N CYS A 373 -4.83 -20.01 -19.56
CA CYS A 373 -4.73 -20.30 -18.13
C CYS A 373 -4.21 -21.71 -17.83
N GLN A 374 -4.52 -22.69 -18.69
CA GLN A 374 -4.06 -24.06 -18.52
C GLN A 374 -2.54 -24.17 -18.73
N GLU A 375 -2.00 -23.43 -19.71
CA GLU A 375 -0.56 -23.34 -20.02
C GLU A 375 0.23 -22.50 -19.00
N ASP A 376 -0.31 -21.35 -18.56
CA ASP A 376 0.37 -20.47 -17.60
C ASP A 376 0.45 -21.12 -16.19
N ARG A 377 1.67 -21.43 -15.74
CA ARG A 377 1.94 -22.06 -14.43
C ARG A 377 1.51 -21.22 -13.23
N LEU A 378 1.33 -19.91 -13.40
CA LEU A 378 0.93 -18.97 -12.35
C LEU A 378 -0.56 -18.62 -12.41
N CYS A 379 -1.30 -19.03 -13.44
CA CYS A 379 -2.74 -18.79 -13.53
C CYS A 379 -3.51 -19.70 -12.57
N THR A 380 -4.44 -19.11 -11.83
CA THR A 380 -5.36 -19.79 -10.91
C THR A 380 -6.79 -19.81 -11.46
N ALA A 381 -7.19 -18.76 -12.19
CA ALA A 381 -8.48 -18.70 -12.87
C ALA A 381 -8.46 -17.71 -14.05
N VAL A 382 -9.46 -17.83 -14.93
CA VAL A 382 -9.80 -16.85 -15.97
C VAL A 382 -11.30 -16.56 -15.95
N THR A 383 -11.67 -15.34 -16.35
CA THR A 383 -13.07 -14.97 -16.60
C THR A 383 -13.21 -14.40 -18.00
N PHE A 384 -14.01 -15.08 -18.83
CA PHE A 384 -14.36 -14.66 -20.17
C PHE A 384 -15.68 -13.87 -20.17
N THR A 385 -15.73 -12.80 -20.98
CA THR A 385 -16.94 -12.02 -21.25
C THR A 385 -17.02 -11.62 -22.72
N ASN A 386 -18.21 -11.65 -23.31
CA ASN A 386 -18.45 -11.20 -24.68
C ASN A 386 -19.66 -10.26 -24.79
N HIS A 387 -19.56 -9.06 -24.22
CA HIS A 387 -20.64 -8.05 -24.25
C HIS A 387 -20.52 -7.03 -25.39
N ARG A 388 -19.33 -6.88 -26.00
CA ARG A 388 -19.03 -6.06 -27.19
C ARG A 388 -17.76 -6.52 -27.88
N THR A 389 -16.74 -6.82 -27.08
CA THR A 389 -15.50 -7.49 -27.47
C THR A 389 -15.35 -8.75 -26.62
N ALA A 390 -14.77 -9.80 -27.20
CA ALA A 390 -14.40 -11.01 -26.47
C ALA A 390 -13.17 -10.70 -25.61
N GLN A 391 -13.32 -10.79 -24.29
CA GLN A 391 -12.29 -10.42 -23.32
C GLN A 391 -12.07 -11.56 -22.34
N CYS A 392 -10.82 -11.99 -22.23
CA CYS A 392 -10.33 -12.88 -21.19
C CYS A 392 -9.65 -12.06 -20.09
N ARG A 393 -10.00 -12.30 -18.83
CA ARG A 393 -9.35 -11.71 -17.65
C ARG A 393 -8.66 -12.81 -16.86
N MET A 394 -7.34 -12.83 -16.85
CA MET A 394 -6.54 -13.83 -16.14
C MET A 394 -6.21 -13.38 -14.72
N LYS A 395 -6.42 -14.29 -13.77
CA LYS A 395 -6.11 -14.14 -12.35
C LYS A 395 -4.97 -15.08 -12.01
N LYS A 396 -4.03 -14.60 -11.19
CA LYS A 396 -2.87 -15.39 -10.74
C LYS A 396 -2.87 -15.68 -9.23
N THR A 397 -3.73 -15.00 -8.47
CA THR A 397 -3.88 -15.18 -7.02
C THR A 397 -4.85 -16.31 -6.64
N ILE A 398 -4.64 -16.96 -5.49
CA ILE A 398 -5.64 -17.88 -4.90
C ILE A 398 -6.79 -17.14 -4.19
N TYR A 399 -6.60 -15.84 -3.89
CA TYR A 399 -7.57 -14.97 -3.24
C TYR A 399 -8.59 -14.44 -4.24
N ILE A 400 -9.40 -15.36 -4.77
CA ILE A 400 -10.44 -15.09 -5.77
C ILE A 400 -11.82 -15.08 -5.11
N THR A 401 -12.61 -14.06 -5.46
CA THR A 401 -14.04 -13.99 -5.19
C THR A 401 -14.79 -13.73 -6.49
N GLY A 402 -16.06 -13.38 -6.43
CA GLY A 402 -16.84 -13.05 -7.62
C GLY A 402 -18.31 -12.84 -7.33
N HIS A 403 -19.10 -12.76 -8.39
CA HIS A 403 -20.55 -12.86 -8.30
C HIS A 403 -21.12 -13.77 -9.39
N SER A 404 -22.27 -14.40 -9.08
CA SER A 404 -23.04 -15.20 -10.02
C SER A 404 -24.48 -14.71 -10.09
N ASN A 405 -25.01 -14.68 -11.30
CA ASN A 405 -26.36 -14.22 -11.61
C ASN A 405 -26.76 -14.80 -12.99
N PRO A 406 -27.94 -15.45 -13.15
CA PRO A 406 -28.37 -16.05 -14.41
C PRO A 406 -28.36 -15.12 -15.64
N SER A 407 -28.43 -13.79 -15.45
CA SER A 407 -28.34 -12.81 -16.55
C SER A 407 -26.90 -12.52 -17.03
N LEU A 408 -25.86 -13.13 -16.44
CA LEU A 408 -24.47 -12.93 -16.84
C LEU A 408 -24.07 -13.86 -18.00
N SER A 409 -23.72 -13.31 -19.16
CA SER A 409 -23.04 -14.06 -20.23
C SER A 409 -21.52 -14.21 -19.98
N SER A 410 -21.11 -14.31 -18.71
CA SER A 410 -19.70 -14.48 -18.30
C SER A 410 -19.45 -15.93 -17.88
N ILE A 411 -18.39 -16.52 -18.44
CA ILE A 411 -17.96 -17.87 -18.11
C ILE A 411 -16.59 -17.77 -17.46
N SER A 412 -16.48 -18.28 -16.24
CA SER A 412 -15.19 -18.37 -15.54
C SER A 412 -14.67 -19.80 -15.58
N PHE A 413 -13.36 -19.97 -15.63
CA PHE A 413 -12.70 -21.26 -15.45
C PHE A 413 -11.70 -21.16 -14.31
N VAL A 414 -11.70 -22.15 -13.42
CA VAL A 414 -10.75 -22.23 -12.29
C VAL A 414 -9.84 -23.44 -12.51
N LYS A 415 -8.54 -23.23 -12.32
CA LYS A 415 -7.53 -24.28 -12.45
C LYS A 415 -7.58 -25.20 -11.24
N THR A 416 -7.38 -26.48 -11.46
CA THR A 416 -7.35 -27.52 -10.40
C THR A 416 -6.23 -28.51 -10.69
N CYS A 417 -5.61 -29.07 -9.65
CA CYS A 417 -4.75 -30.23 -9.85
C CYS A 417 -5.60 -31.45 -10.20
N SER A 418 -5.11 -32.29 -11.11
CA SER A 418 -5.77 -33.54 -11.50
C SER A 418 -5.35 -34.73 -10.61
N ASP A 419 -4.88 -34.46 -9.39
CA ASP A 419 -4.48 -35.49 -8.45
C ASP A 419 -5.74 -36.26 -7.98
N PRO A 420 -5.71 -37.61 -7.87
CA PRO A 420 -6.92 -38.41 -7.75
C PRO A 420 -7.60 -38.27 -6.38
N ILE A 421 -8.71 -37.53 -6.35
CA ILE A 421 -9.68 -37.56 -5.24
C ILE A 421 -10.31 -38.95 -5.20
N ALA A 422 -10.24 -39.64 -4.07
CA ALA A 422 -10.54 -41.07 -3.95
C ALA A 422 -11.99 -41.49 -4.28
N VAL A 423 -12.93 -40.53 -4.39
CA VAL A 423 -14.34 -40.79 -4.76
C VAL A 423 -14.88 -39.67 -5.65
N GLN A 424 -15.38 -40.03 -6.84
CA GLN A 424 -16.42 -39.29 -7.56
C GLN A 424 -17.47 -40.28 -8.10
N PRO A 425 -18.77 -39.91 -8.21
CA PRO A 425 -19.80 -40.81 -8.73
C PRO A 425 -19.62 -41.10 -10.23
N ILE A 426 -19.78 -42.37 -10.62
CA ILE A 426 -19.57 -42.84 -12.00
C ILE A 426 -20.89 -42.93 -12.76
N HIS A 427 -20.92 -42.43 -14.00
CA HIS A 427 -21.74 -42.99 -15.09
C HIS A 427 -20.89 -43.10 -16.38
N PRO A 428 -21.20 -44.03 -17.31
CA PRO A 428 -20.10 -44.79 -17.94
C PRO A 428 -20.04 -44.79 -19.49
N THR A 429 -18.82 -45.02 -20.01
CA THR A 429 -18.49 -45.57 -21.36
C THR A 429 -18.80 -44.70 -22.60
N SER A 430 -18.08 -44.82 -23.73
CA SER A 430 -17.34 -45.97 -24.29
C SER A 430 -15.92 -45.70 -24.87
N SER A 431 -15.18 -46.79 -25.10
CA SER A 431 -13.86 -46.92 -25.76
C SER A 431 -13.97 -46.89 -27.31
N SER A 432 -12.94 -47.00 -28.19
CA SER A 432 -11.49 -47.38 -28.15
C SER A 432 -10.75 -46.70 -29.36
N SER A 433 -9.55 -47.00 -29.90
CA SER A 433 -8.43 -47.97 -29.72
C SER A 433 -7.13 -47.44 -30.41
N SER A 434 -5.98 -48.14 -30.35
CA SER A 434 -4.72 -47.85 -31.10
C SER A 434 -3.75 -49.07 -31.08
N PRO A 435 -2.57 -49.10 -31.74
CA PRO A 435 -2.02 -48.26 -32.83
C PRO A 435 -1.89 -49.08 -34.18
N PRO A 436 -0.78 -49.70 -34.69
CA PRO A 436 0.67 -49.72 -34.39
C PRO A 436 1.59 -49.08 -35.51
N PRO A 437 2.52 -49.72 -36.29
CA PRO A 437 3.88 -49.12 -36.44
C PRO A 437 4.65 -49.12 -37.80
N HIS A 438 5.79 -48.41 -37.79
CA HIS A 438 7.05 -48.56 -38.59
C HIS A 438 7.13 -48.28 -40.11
N TYR A 439 8.13 -47.47 -40.50
CA TYR A 439 9.15 -47.79 -41.51
C TYR A 439 10.45 -46.98 -41.26
N THR A 440 11.57 -47.34 -41.91
CA THR A 440 12.93 -46.81 -41.66
C THR A 440 13.62 -46.31 -42.95
N THR A 441 14.56 -45.36 -42.83
CA THR A 441 15.57 -45.04 -43.87
C THR A 441 16.86 -44.46 -43.25
N LEU A 442 18.00 -44.67 -43.92
CA LEU A 442 19.35 -44.34 -43.43
C LEU A 442 19.82 -42.92 -43.83
N LYS A 443 20.78 -42.38 -43.06
CA LYS A 443 21.85 -41.50 -43.56
C LYS A 443 23.18 -41.87 -42.89
N GLY A 444 24.26 -41.97 -43.67
CA GLY A 444 25.60 -42.29 -43.19
C GLY A 444 26.57 -41.10 -43.27
N PRO A 445 27.64 -41.04 -42.43
CA PRO A 445 28.65 -39.98 -42.46
C PRO A 445 29.91 -40.39 -43.23
N ASN A 446 30.39 -39.53 -44.14
CA ASN A 446 31.68 -39.71 -44.80
C ASN A 446 32.84 -39.17 -43.94
N LYS A 447 33.90 -39.97 -43.79
CA LYS A 447 35.25 -39.53 -43.36
C LYS A 447 36.26 -40.06 -44.39
N PHE A 448 37.25 -39.25 -44.75
CA PHE A 448 38.39 -39.62 -45.62
C PHE A 448 39.71 -39.23 -44.94
N CYS A 449 40.80 -39.94 -45.25
CA CYS A 449 42.02 -39.89 -44.44
C CYS A 449 43.30 -40.31 -45.21
N ILE A 450 44.47 -39.92 -44.66
CA ILE A 450 45.86 -40.39 -44.93
C ILE A 450 46.52 -40.05 -46.32
N PRO A 451 47.88 -40.10 -46.53
CA PRO A 451 48.63 -38.85 -46.76
C PRO A 451 49.86 -38.88 -47.75
N CYS A 452 50.65 -37.80 -47.71
CA CYS A 452 52.12 -37.70 -47.94
C CYS A 452 52.79 -37.94 -49.31
N LEU A 453 53.63 -36.98 -49.73
CA LEU A 453 55.01 -37.17 -50.21
C LEU A 453 55.85 -35.87 -50.02
N ILE A 454 57.18 -35.91 -50.18
CA ILE A 454 58.13 -35.03 -49.43
C ILE A 454 59.16 -34.28 -50.30
N GLY A 455 59.48 -33.03 -49.92
CA GLY A 455 60.79 -32.36 -50.16
C GLY A 455 60.88 -31.41 -51.38
N VAL A 456 61.83 -30.46 -51.47
CA VAL A 456 62.89 -29.97 -50.55
C VAL A 456 63.20 -28.47 -50.85
N ALA A 457 63.44 -27.62 -49.85
CA ALA A 457 64.06 -26.28 -50.04
C ALA A 457 64.66 -25.68 -48.73
N SER A 458 65.80 -26.20 -48.25
CA SER A 458 66.37 -25.87 -46.93
C SER A 458 67.22 -24.58 -46.89
N GLY A 459 66.64 -23.41 -47.19
CA GLY A 459 67.35 -22.12 -47.10
C GLY A 459 66.51 -20.96 -46.58
N THR A 460 65.31 -20.77 -47.12
CA THR A 460 64.42 -19.63 -46.77
C THR A 460 63.84 -19.72 -45.36
N PHE A 461 63.66 -20.93 -44.82
CA PHE A 461 63.03 -21.15 -43.51
C PHE A 461 63.81 -20.54 -42.35
N VAL A 462 65.15 -20.64 -42.34
CA VAL A 462 66.00 -20.08 -41.27
C VAL A 462 65.95 -18.56 -41.28
N ALA A 463 66.02 -17.93 -42.46
CA ALA A 463 65.86 -16.49 -42.60
C ALA A 463 64.48 -16.01 -42.14
N PHE A 464 63.41 -16.76 -42.47
CA PHE A 464 62.06 -16.45 -42.01
C PHE A 464 61.92 -16.57 -40.47
N VAL A 465 62.45 -17.63 -39.86
CA VAL A 465 62.42 -17.81 -38.39
C VAL A 465 63.18 -16.69 -37.67
N LEU A 466 64.37 -16.31 -38.15
CA LEU A 466 65.15 -15.20 -37.58
C LEU A 466 64.43 -13.85 -37.74
N LEU A 467 63.78 -13.61 -38.88
CA LEU A 467 62.96 -12.41 -39.10
C LEU A 467 61.76 -12.37 -38.14
N GLN A 468 61.03 -13.48 -37.98
CA GLN A 468 59.92 -13.59 -37.03
C GLN A 468 60.39 -13.40 -35.57
N PHE A 469 61.57 -13.90 -35.21
CA PHE A 469 62.14 -13.70 -33.87
C PHE A 469 62.56 -12.24 -33.63
N GLY A 470 63.17 -11.58 -34.62
CA GLY A 470 63.49 -10.15 -34.57
C GLY A 470 62.25 -9.26 -34.47
N ILE A 471 61.24 -9.53 -35.29
CA ILE A 471 59.91 -8.90 -35.20
C ILE A 471 59.28 -9.18 -33.83
N GLY A 472 59.37 -10.40 -33.31
CA GLY A 472 58.92 -10.78 -31.97
C GLY A 472 59.57 -9.98 -30.85
N ILE A 473 60.90 -9.75 -30.91
CA ILE A 473 61.62 -8.90 -29.93
C ILE A 473 61.22 -7.42 -30.08
N CYS A 474 61.07 -6.92 -31.30
CA CYS A 474 60.61 -5.55 -31.54
C CYS A 474 59.16 -5.34 -31.05
N ILE A 475 58.27 -6.30 -31.29
CA ILE A 475 56.89 -6.31 -30.79
C ILE A 475 56.91 -6.42 -29.25
N TYR A 476 57.71 -7.31 -28.65
CA TYR A 476 57.83 -7.45 -27.21
C TYR A 476 58.32 -6.16 -26.54
N LYS A 477 59.38 -5.53 -27.06
CA LYS A 477 59.88 -4.24 -26.57
C LYS A 477 58.86 -3.11 -26.78
N ARG A 478 58.16 -3.07 -27.92
CA ARG A 478 57.09 -2.10 -28.20
C ARG A 478 55.89 -2.29 -27.28
N ILE A 479 55.47 -3.53 -27.02
CA ILE A 479 54.42 -3.89 -26.07
C ILE A 479 54.82 -3.53 -24.64
N ASN A 480 56.04 -3.84 -24.17
CA ASN A 480 56.47 -3.44 -22.82
C ASN A 480 56.62 -1.93 -22.68
N HIS A 481 57.06 -1.21 -23.71
CA HIS A 481 57.11 0.26 -23.70
C HIS A 481 55.70 0.88 -23.72
N ILE A 482 54.77 0.32 -24.49
CA ILE A 482 53.34 0.70 -24.47
C ILE A 482 52.71 0.38 -23.11
N ARG A 483 52.98 -0.79 -22.51
CA ARG A 483 52.52 -1.14 -21.15
C ARG A 483 53.06 -0.17 -20.10
N ARG A 484 54.32 0.26 -20.19
CA ARG A 484 54.91 1.27 -19.29
C ARG A 484 54.24 2.64 -19.43
N LYS A 485 53.94 3.08 -20.66
CA LYS A 485 53.19 4.34 -20.89
C LYS A 485 51.71 4.20 -20.50
N ALA A 486 51.09 3.05 -20.72
CA ALA A 486 49.72 2.77 -20.31
C ALA A 486 49.56 2.78 -18.79
N ALA A 487 50.48 2.16 -18.04
CA ALA A 487 50.48 2.21 -16.57
C ALA A 487 50.53 3.65 -16.04
N LEU A 488 51.38 4.51 -16.61
CA LEU A 488 51.45 5.93 -16.26
C LEU A 488 50.20 6.72 -16.67
N ALA A 489 49.50 6.32 -17.74
CA ALA A 489 48.22 6.90 -18.14
C ALA A 489 47.02 6.38 -17.32
N TYR A 490 47.20 5.31 -16.54
CA TYR A 490 46.13 4.59 -15.81
C TYR A 490 45.86 5.17 -14.41
N MET A 491 46.69 6.10 -13.94
CA MET A 491 46.53 6.78 -12.64
C MET A 491 45.64 8.04 -12.71
N GLY A 492 45.06 8.35 -13.87
CA GLY A 492 43.96 9.32 -13.98
C GLY A 492 42.61 8.69 -13.59
N PRO A 493 41.67 9.45 -13.01
CA PRO A 493 40.31 8.95 -12.81
C PRO A 493 39.69 8.57 -14.15
N ASN A 494 38.99 7.44 -14.19
CA ASN A 494 38.32 6.97 -15.41
C ASN A 494 37.15 7.91 -15.77
N SER A 495 36.55 7.79 -16.96
CA SER A 495 35.47 8.69 -17.43
C SER A 495 34.18 8.70 -16.57
N LYS A 496 34.09 7.82 -15.56
CA LYS A 496 33.06 7.77 -14.51
C LYS A 496 33.56 8.20 -13.11
N GLY A 497 34.74 8.80 -12.99
CA GLY A 497 35.27 9.31 -11.72
C GLY A 497 35.81 8.26 -10.72
N LEU A 498 35.77 6.96 -11.04
CA LEU A 498 36.40 5.92 -10.22
C LEU A 498 37.93 5.96 -10.29
N ILE A 499 38.57 5.74 -9.15
CA ILE A 499 40.01 5.48 -9.00
C ILE A 499 40.28 3.99 -9.29
N ILE A 500 41.37 3.67 -9.98
CA ILE A 500 41.82 2.29 -10.18
C ILE A 500 43.16 2.11 -9.47
N LEU A 501 43.28 1.04 -8.67
CA LEU A 501 44.40 0.80 -7.76
C LEU A 501 45.02 -0.58 -8.03
N SER A 502 46.34 -0.66 -7.91
CA SER A 502 47.07 -1.93 -7.91
C SER A 502 47.00 -2.64 -6.55
N TYR A 503 47.29 -3.94 -6.49
CA TYR A 503 47.33 -4.69 -5.24
C TYR A 503 48.38 -4.16 -4.23
N PRO A 504 49.59 -3.73 -4.64
CA PRO A 504 50.50 -3.00 -3.76
C PRO A 504 49.87 -1.75 -3.13
N GLU A 505 49.19 -0.90 -3.90
CA GLU A 505 48.54 0.30 -3.37
C GLU A 505 47.40 -0.04 -2.38
N ILE A 506 46.61 -1.08 -2.67
CA ILE A 506 45.60 -1.62 -1.73
C ILE A 506 46.25 -2.10 -0.42
N LYS A 507 47.41 -2.78 -0.51
CA LYS A 507 48.15 -3.29 0.64
C LYS A 507 48.78 -2.17 1.47
N ASP A 508 49.31 -1.13 0.82
CA ASP A 508 49.90 0.03 1.48
C ASP A 508 48.82 0.89 2.15
N LEU A 509 47.74 1.20 1.44
CA LEU A 509 46.66 2.07 1.96
C LEU A 509 45.86 1.43 3.10
N THR A 510 45.87 0.10 3.22
CA THR A 510 45.29 -0.66 4.36
C THR A 510 46.31 -1.02 5.45
N VAL A 511 47.58 -0.60 5.30
CA VAL A 511 48.70 -0.93 6.19
C VAL A 511 48.83 -2.43 6.41
N ASN A 512 49.04 -3.19 5.32
CA ASN A 512 49.06 -4.66 5.28
C ASN A 512 47.78 -5.29 5.83
N PHE A 513 46.60 -4.74 5.49
CA PHE A 513 45.28 -5.22 5.95
C PHE A 513 45.08 -5.24 7.48
N LYS A 514 45.92 -4.52 8.24
CA LYS A 514 45.97 -4.55 9.71
C LYS A 514 44.66 -4.16 10.40
N HIS A 515 43.86 -3.27 9.79
CA HIS A 515 42.68 -2.68 10.41
C HIS A 515 41.37 -3.27 9.84
N GLN A 516 41.10 -4.54 10.14
CA GLN A 516 39.84 -5.17 9.76
C GLN A 516 38.64 -4.56 10.53
N ILE A 517 37.59 -4.19 9.80
CA ILE A 517 36.37 -3.54 10.33
C ILE A 517 35.10 -4.41 10.18
N GLY A 518 35.14 -5.44 9.34
CA GLY A 518 34.06 -6.41 9.17
C GLY A 518 34.52 -7.67 8.41
N PRO A 519 33.61 -8.60 8.08
CA PRO A 519 33.94 -9.76 7.26
C PRO A 519 34.55 -9.34 5.92
N ARG A 520 35.87 -9.56 5.80
CA ARG A 520 36.68 -9.24 4.60
C ARG A 520 36.72 -7.74 4.24
N MET A 521 36.39 -6.87 5.20
CA MET A 521 36.33 -5.43 5.05
C MET A 521 37.41 -4.78 5.91
N PHE A 522 38.26 -3.95 5.32
CA PHE A 522 39.42 -3.33 5.96
C PHE A 522 39.34 -1.80 5.88
N LYS A 523 39.73 -1.10 6.93
CA LYS A 523 39.89 0.36 6.89
C LYS A 523 41.21 0.71 6.19
N GLY A 524 41.15 1.69 5.30
CA GLY A 524 42.32 2.27 4.66
C GLY A 524 42.28 3.80 4.61
N MET A 525 43.34 4.39 4.07
CA MET A 525 43.50 5.84 3.91
C MET A 525 44.05 6.16 2.51
N LEU A 526 43.30 6.90 1.71
CA LEU A 526 43.80 7.40 0.42
C LEU A 526 44.88 8.46 0.61
N SER A 527 45.73 8.65 -0.40
CA SER A 527 46.85 9.61 -0.39
C SER A 527 46.43 11.06 -0.12
N ASN A 528 45.16 11.41 -0.32
CA ASN A 528 44.57 12.70 0.04
C ASN A 528 43.87 12.70 1.41
N GLN A 529 44.33 11.86 2.34
CA GLN A 529 43.86 11.73 3.74
C GLN A 529 42.35 11.42 3.90
N ARG A 530 41.70 10.90 2.86
CA ARG A 530 40.30 10.43 2.93
C ARG A 530 40.25 8.98 3.40
N PRO A 531 39.54 8.65 4.49
CA PRO A 531 39.40 7.28 4.95
C PRO A 531 38.47 6.50 4.01
N VAL A 532 38.79 5.23 3.77
CA VAL A 532 38.04 4.33 2.89
C VAL A 532 37.81 2.96 3.52
N ALA A 533 36.78 2.25 3.05
CA ALA A 533 36.51 0.86 3.37
C ALA A 533 36.84 -0.03 2.16
N VAL A 534 37.74 -0.99 2.35
CA VAL A 534 38.25 -1.89 1.30
C VAL A 534 37.66 -3.29 1.50
N LYS A 535 36.84 -3.75 0.54
CA LYS A 535 36.29 -5.11 0.53
C LYS A 535 37.15 -6.02 -0.34
N ASP A 536 37.62 -7.13 0.22
CA ASP A 536 38.18 -8.27 -0.53
C ASP A 536 37.07 -9.27 -0.89
N LEU A 537 37.06 -9.73 -2.15
CA LEU A 537 36.06 -10.69 -2.66
C LEU A 537 36.53 -12.16 -2.69
N LYS A 538 37.83 -12.49 -2.82
CA LYS A 538 38.40 -13.83 -3.24
C LYS A 538 37.84 -14.48 -4.51
N VAL A 539 36.58 -14.25 -4.88
CA VAL A 539 35.94 -14.96 -6.00
C VAL A 539 36.76 -14.73 -7.26
N ASN A 540 37.02 -15.81 -8.01
CA ASN A 540 37.66 -15.78 -9.33
C ASN A 540 36.70 -15.22 -10.40
N VAL A 541 36.25 -13.97 -10.18
CA VAL A 541 35.42 -13.24 -11.14
C VAL A 541 36.28 -12.90 -12.35
N GLU A 542 35.89 -13.41 -13.51
CA GLU A 542 36.44 -13.05 -14.82
C GLU A 542 36.58 -11.53 -14.92
N GLU A 543 37.75 -11.04 -15.33
CA GLU A 543 38.06 -9.60 -15.36
C GLU A 543 37.01 -8.78 -16.12
N ARG A 544 36.47 -9.31 -17.23
CA ARG A 544 35.41 -8.66 -18.01
C ARG A 544 34.12 -8.50 -17.21
N LYS A 545 33.66 -9.56 -16.54
CA LYS A 545 32.44 -9.56 -15.71
C LYS A 545 32.60 -8.61 -14.52
N PHE A 546 33.76 -8.64 -13.84
CA PHE A 546 34.06 -7.74 -12.73
C PHE A 546 34.08 -6.27 -13.17
N ARG A 547 34.81 -5.94 -14.25
CA ARG A 547 34.86 -4.57 -14.79
C ARG A 547 33.49 -4.07 -15.27
N SER A 548 32.64 -4.96 -15.80
CA SER A 548 31.26 -4.62 -16.17
C SER A 548 30.42 -4.25 -14.94
N ALA A 549 30.38 -5.12 -13.93
CA ALA A 549 29.65 -4.87 -12.68
C ALA A 549 30.13 -3.59 -11.97
N VAL A 550 31.45 -3.41 -11.84
CA VAL A 550 32.07 -2.20 -11.27
C VAL A 550 31.75 -0.95 -12.10
N SER A 551 31.70 -1.06 -13.43
CA SER A 551 31.28 0.05 -14.28
C SER A 551 29.80 0.40 -14.09
N LYS A 552 28.90 -0.58 -13.86
CA LYS A 552 27.48 -0.33 -13.56
C LYS A 552 27.35 0.36 -12.20
N ILE A 553 27.85 -0.27 -11.12
CA ILE A 553 27.83 0.25 -9.74
C ILE A 553 28.46 1.64 -9.64
N GLY A 554 29.62 1.85 -10.29
CA GLY A 554 30.33 3.13 -10.29
C GLY A 554 29.63 4.29 -11.00
N SER A 555 28.46 4.07 -11.60
CA SER A 555 27.57 5.13 -12.13
C SER A 555 26.30 5.34 -11.30
N ILE A 556 26.16 4.65 -10.16
CA ILE A 556 25.00 4.75 -9.27
C ILE A 556 25.35 5.72 -8.13
N TYR A 557 24.56 6.79 -7.98
CA TYR A 557 24.78 7.82 -6.96
C TYR A 557 23.45 8.25 -6.32
N HIS A 558 23.27 7.91 -5.04
CA HIS A 558 22.15 8.36 -4.24
C HIS A 558 22.63 8.61 -2.80
N LYS A 559 22.03 9.60 -2.11
CA LYS A 559 22.46 10.04 -0.76
C LYS A 559 22.46 8.92 0.29
N ASN A 560 21.61 7.91 0.11
CA ASN A 560 21.46 6.75 1.00
C ASN A 560 22.08 5.46 0.44
N LEU A 561 22.97 5.56 -0.54
CA LEU A 561 23.84 4.47 -0.99
C LEU A 561 25.29 4.79 -0.62
N VAL A 562 26.08 3.78 -0.25
CA VAL A 562 27.52 3.93 -0.02
C VAL A 562 28.23 4.10 -1.36
N LYS A 563 28.91 5.24 -1.53
CA LYS A 563 29.65 5.55 -2.76
C LYS A 563 30.86 4.63 -2.93
N LEU A 564 30.98 4.04 -4.12
CA LEU A 564 32.21 3.42 -4.61
C LEU A 564 33.18 4.53 -5.07
N GLU A 565 34.37 4.59 -4.48
CA GLU A 565 35.45 5.51 -4.86
C GLU A 565 36.42 4.86 -5.86
N GLY A 566 36.61 3.54 -5.80
CA GLY A 566 37.55 2.85 -6.69
C GLY A 566 37.57 1.33 -6.57
N PHE A 567 38.49 0.69 -7.29
CA PHE A 567 38.64 -0.77 -7.33
C PHE A 567 40.07 -1.24 -7.67
N CYS A 568 40.37 -2.50 -7.38
CA CYS A 568 41.55 -3.22 -7.86
C CYS A 568 41.12 -4.46 -8.65
N CYS A 569 41.79 -4.68 -9.80
CA CYS A 569 41.52 -5.80 -10.70
C CYS A 569 42.85 -6.28 -11.31
N GLU A 570 43.55 -7.14 -10.59
CA GLU A 570 44.84 -7.73 -11.00
C GLU A 570 44.80 -9.26 -10.93
N SER A 571 45.87 -9.96 -11.29
CA SER A 571 45.90 -11.43 -11.39
C SER A 571 45.55 -12.12 -10.06
N GLY A 572 44.32 -12.63 -9.93
CA GLY A 572 43.79 -13.23 -8.70
C GLY A 572 43.26 -12.25 -7.65
N TYR A 573 43.41 -10.93 -7.86
CA TYR A 573 43.05 -9.90 -6.87
C TYR A 573 41.82 -9.09 -7.31
N ARG A 574 40.82 -9.01 -6.44
CA ARG A 574 39.53 -8.34 -6.65
C ARG A 574 39.14 -7.58 -5.39
N PHE A 575 39.36 -6.26 -5.39
CA PHE A 575 38.98 -5.39 -4.27
C PHE A 575 38.09 -4.24 -4.74
N LEU A 576 37.19 -3.81 -3.86
CA LEU A 576 36.34 -2.63 -4.02
C LEU A 576 36.64 -1.63 -2.90
N VAL A 577 36.69 -0.35 -3.24
CA VAL A 577 37.06 0.74 -2.32
C VAL A 577 35.90 1.71 -2.22
N TYR A 578 35.27 1.74 -1.06
CA TYR A 578 34.09 2.53 -0.72
C TYR A 578 34.45 3.69 0.21
N GLU A 579 33.56 4.68 0.33
CA GLU A 579 33.63 5.66 1.44
C GLU A 579 33.58 4.98 2.82
N PHE A 580 34.27 5.55 3.82
CA PHE A 580 34.31 4.99 5.17
C PHE A 580 33.20 5.56 6.08
N ALA A 581 32.22 4.72 6.42
CA ALA A 581 31.18 5.04 7.39
C ALA A 581 31.67 4.89 8.85
N LYS A 582 31.68 5.99 9.61
CA LYS A 582 32.38 6.11 10.90
C LYS A 582 31.76 5.35 12.06
N ASN A 583 30.43 5.26 12.13
CA ASN A 583 29.75 4.52 13.21
C ASN A 583 29.62 3.02 12.90
N GLY A 584 30.03 2.56 11.70
CA GLY A 584 30.06 1.14 11.32
C GLY A 584 28.73 0.64 10.75
N SER A 585 28.51 -0.68 10.80
CA SER A 585 27.28 -1.33 10.32
C SER A 585 26.18 -1.33 11.37
N LEU A 586 24.93 -1.20 10.92
CA LEU A 586 23.74 -1.11 11.76
C LEU A 586 23.59 -2.31 12.70
N GLY A 587 23.93 -3.53 12.24
CA GLY A 587 23.96 -4.73 13.09
C GLY A 587 24.82 -4.54 14.35
N LYS A 588 26.05 -4.04 14.19
CA LYS A 588 26.96 -3.73 15.30
C LYS A 588 26.46 -2.58 16.18
N CYS A 589 25.73 -1.63 15.60
CA CYS A 589 25.11 -0.55 16.36
C CYS A 589 23.90 -1.01 17.22
N ILE A 590 23.27 -2.15 16.87
CA ILE A 590 22.22 -2.80 17.68
C ILE A 590 22.84 -3.67 18.79
N GLU A 591 24.01 -4.26 18.54
CA GLU A 591 24.82 -4.99 19.54
C GLU A 591 25.35 -4.07 20.65
N ASP A 592 26.10 -3.03 20.29
CA ASP A 592 26.76 -2.14 21.27
C ASP A 592 25.71 -1.38 22.12
N PRO A 593 25.63 -1.61 23.44
CA PRO A 593 24.65 -0.94 24.30
C PRO A 593 24.77 0.59 24.33
N LYS A 594 25.92 1.17 23.94
CA LYS A 594 26.12 2.62 23.84
C LYS A 594 25.58 3.18 22.53
N MET A 595 25.76 2.47 21.41
CA MET A 595 25.20 2.87 20.11
C MET A 595 23.71 2.57 20.01
N CYS A 596 23.27 1.43 20.55
CA CYS A 596 21.86 1.02 20.54
C CYS A 596 20.95 2.04 21.25
N LYS A 597 21.45 2.67 22.34
CA LYS A 597 20.79 3.80 23.01
C LYS A 597 20.75 5.11 22.22
N ARG A 598 21.64 5.29 21.22
CA ARG A 598 21.58 6.42 20.26
C ARG A 598 20.60 6.14 19.12
N LEU A 599 20.31 4.87 18.83
CA LEU A 599 19.28 4.43 17.89
C LEU A 599 17.89 4.47 18.55
N THR A 600 17.42 5.68 18.87
CA THR A 600 16.07 5.94 19.39
C THR A 600 15.00 5.44 18.42
N TRP A 601 13.76 5.25 18.90
CA TRP A 601 12.64 4.82 18.07
C TRP A 601 12.52 5.61 16.75
N LYS A 602 12.52 6.95 16.85
CA LYS A 602 12.52 7.85 15.69
C LYS A 602 13.68 7.56 14.73
N LYS A 603 14.91 7.40 15.24
CA LYS A 603 16.07 7.12 14.37
C LYS A 603 15.93 5.76 13.67
N ARG A 604 15.35 4.76 14.32
CA ARG A 604 15.07 3.45 13.69
C ARG A 604 14.05 3.56 12.56
N MET A 605 12.98 4.34 12.74
CA MET A 605 12.00 4.61 11.67
C MET A 605 12.61 5.43 10.52
N GLU A 606 13.43 6.45 10.82
CA GLU A 606 14.21 7.18 9.82
C GLU A 606 15.13 6.25 9.02
N ILE A 607 15.74 5.25 9.67
CA ILE A 607 16.59 4.22 9.02
C ILE A 607 15.76 3.29 8.13
N CYS A 608 14.61 2.77 8.59
CA CYS A 608 13.70 1.97 7.76
C CYS A 608 13.32 2.70 6.46
N LEU A 609 12.85 3.94 6.60
CA LEU A 609 12.43 4.79 5.47
C LEU A 609 13.61 5.15 4.55
N THR A 610 14.80 5.34 5.12
CA THR A 610 16.04 5.62 4.39
C THR A 610 16.48 4.42 3.54
N VAL A 611 16.45 3.21 4.09
CA VAL A 611 16.76 1.99 3.34
C VAL A 611 15.68 1.75 2.27
N ALA A 612 14.40 1.95 2.59
CA ALA A 612 13.32 1.79 1.62
C ALA A 612 13.50 2.69 0.38
N ARG A 613 13.84 3.96 0.58
CA ARG A 613 14.20 4.90 -0.49
C ARG A 613 15.42 4.46 -1.29
N ALA A 614 16.47 3.94 -0.63
CA ALA A 614 17.65 3.43 -1.31
C ALA A 614 17.37 2.22 -2.21
N ILE A 615 16.53 1.27 -1.76
CA ILE A 615 16.14 0.11 -2.59
C ILE A 615 15.17 0.52 -3.70
N SER A 616 14.19 1.38 -3.43
CA SER A 616 13.29 1.92 -4.47
C SER A 616 14.07 2.60 -5.59
N TYR A 617 15.08 3.41 -5.25
CA TYR A 617 15.96 4.05 -6.25
C TYR A 617 16.71 3.03 -7.13
N LEU A 618 17.22 1.94 -6.54
CA LEU A 618 17.88 0.84 -7.26
C LEU A 618 16.90 0.05 -8.17
N HIS A 619 15.65 -0.10 -7.73
CA HIS A 619 14.61 -0.84 -8.47
C HIS A 619 13.97 -0.04 -9.61
N THR A 620 13.66 1.25 -9.39
CA THR A 620 12.77 2.02 -10.30
C THR A 620 13.36 3.32 -10.87
N GLU A 621 14.40 3.91 -10.25
CA GLU A 621 14.98 5.20 -10.70
C GLU A 621 16.31 5.02 -11.45
N CYS A 622 16.96 3.87 -11.33
CA CYS A 622 18.14 3.52 -12.11
C CYS A 622 17.78 3.25 -13.60
N ARG A 623 18.68 3.61 -14.52
CA ARG A 623 18.50 3.45 -15.98
C ARG A 623 18.26 2.00 -16.42
N GLU A 624 18.74 1.06 -15.62
CA GLU A 624 18.48 -0.37 -15.69
C GLU A 624 18.15 -0.79 -14.25
N PHE A 625 17.32 -1.82 -14.10
CA PHE A 625 17.10 -2.45 -12.80
C PHE A 625 18.43 -2.88 -12.13
N VAL A 626 18.49 -2.72 -10.82
CA VAL A 626 19.59 -3.17 -9.95
C VAL A 626 19.01 -3.81 -8.70
N SER A 627 19.27 -5.10 -8.48
CA SER A 627 18.99 -5.73 -7.19
C SER A 627 20.10 -5.47 -6.18
N HIS A 628 19.73 -5.45 -4.90
CA HIS A 628 20.66 -5.49 -3.79
C HIS A 628 21.18 -6.93 -3.58
N GLY A 629 20.30 -7.94 -3.62
CA GLY A 629 20.58 -9.37 -3.62
C GLY A 629 21.00 -9.99 -2.28
N ASN A 630 21.20 -9.17 -1.24
CA ASN A 630 21.74 -9.53 0.07
C ASN A 630 21.45 -8.43 1.14
N LEU A 631 20.19 -8.01 1.31
CA LEU A 631 19.86 -6.87 2.19
C LEU A 631 19.75 -7.31 3.67
N LYS A 632 20.49 -6.63 4.57
CA LYS A 632 20.52 -6.93 6.02
C LYS A 632 21.23 -5.84 6.81
N CYS A 633 21.09 -5.88 8.14
CA CYS A 633 21.65 -4.88 9.07
C CYS A 633 23.18 -4.75 9.01
N GLU A 634 23.91 -5.78 8.59
CA GLU A 634 25.37 -5.71 8.44
C GLU A 634 25.79 -4.92 7.18
N ASN A 635 24.90 -4.84 6.19
CA ASN A 635 25.13 -4.20 4.90
C ASN A 635 24.53 -2.78 4.84
N VAL A 636 23.82 -2.34 5.89
CA VAL A 636 23.48 -0.94 6.13
C VAL A 636 24.53 -0.35 7.08
N VAL A 637 25.10 0.81 6.73
CA VAL A 637 26.12 1.49 7.54
C VAL A 637 25.69 2.91 7.93
N LEU A 638 26.24 3.40 9.04
CA LEU A 638 25.93 4.70 9.61
C LEU A 638 27.13 5.66 9.50
N ASP A 639 26.90 6.82 8.88
CA ASP A 639 27.91 7.88 8.75
C ASP A 639 28.15 8.62 10.07
N GLU A 640 28.93 9.73 10.07
CA GLU A 640 29.22 10.49 11.29
C GLU A 640 27.94 10.99 12.00
N SER A 641 26.92 11.34 11.24
CA SER A 641 25.64 11.92 11.67
C SER A 641 24.60 10.89 12.12
N LEU A 642 24.92 9.60 12.03
CA LEU A 642 23.99 8.47 12.11
C LEU A 642 22.99 8.38 10.94
N GLU A 643 23.29 9.00 9.80
CA GLU A 643 22.50 8.79 8.58
C GLU A 643 22.85 7.43 7.96
N ALA A 644 21.82 6.71 7.51
CA ALA A 644 21.99 5.38 6.95
C ALA A 644 22.31 5.39 5.46
N LYS A 645 23.26 4.53 5.08
CA LYS A 645 23.63 4.23 3.70
C LYS A 645 23.66 2.72 3.48
N VAL A 646 23.09 2.27 2.37
CA VAL A 646 23.06 0.85 1.98
C VAL A 646 24.32 0.51 1.16
N SER A 647 24.93 -0.67 1.38
CA SER A 647 26.24 -1.07 0.83
C SER A 647 26.24 -2.52 0.31
N GLU A 648 27.26 -2.85 -0.50
CA GLU A 648 27.44 -4.17 -1.15
C GLU A 648 26.36 -4.56 -2.20
N PHE A 649 25.60 -3.57 -2.70
CA PHE A 649 24.60 -3.73 -3.77
C PHE A 649 25.20 -4.00 -5.16
N GLY A 650 24.42 -4.62 -6.07
CA GLY A 650 24.77 -4.78 -7.48
C GLY A 650 25.87 -5.83 -7.80
N LEU A 651 26.30 -6.62 -6.81
CA LEU A 651 27.35 -7.63 -6.91
C LEU A 651 26.79 -9.06 -6.77
N GLY A 652 25.59 -9.31 -7.31
CA GLY A 652 24.79 -10.51 -7.04
C GLY A 652 25.56 -11.84 -7.12
N ARG A 653 25.22 -12.80 -6.23
CA ARG A 653 25.76 -14.17 -6.22
C ARG A 653 25.71 -14.72 -7.65
N GLY A 654 26.88 -14.93 -8.25
CA GLY A 654 26.96 -15.27 -9.66
C GLY A 654 26.43 -16.66 -9.95
N HIS A 655 25.42 -16.75 -10.81
CA HIS A 655 25.24 -17.84 -11.78
C HIS A 655 24.80 -17.25 -13.12
N GLY A 656 25.08 -17.97 -14.21
CA GLY A 656 24.89 -17.47 -15.57
C GLY A 656 23.64 -18.03 -16.22
N GLU A 657 22.50 -17.37 -16.00
CA GLU A 657 21.27 -17.57 -16.80
C GLU A 657 20.47 -16.25 -16.80
N ALA A 658 19.40 -16.16 -17.59
CA ALA A 658 18.61 -14.94 -17.69
C ALA A 658 17.72 -14.77 -16.45
N SER A 659 18.23 -14.10 -15.41
CA SER A 659 17.45 -13.84 -14.19
C SER A 659 16.27 -12.92 -14.48
N ASP A 660 15.08 -13.39 -14.10
CA ASP A 660 13.88 -12.56 -14.09
C ASP A 660 14.05 -11.48 -13.02
N SER A 661 14.09 -10.21 -13.45
CA SER A 661 14.22 -9.04 -12.57
C SER A 661 13.13 -8.98 -11.50
N SER A 662 11.96 -9.58 -11.76
CA SER A 662 10.91 -9.77 -10.76
C SER A 662 11.41 -10.58 -9.56
N GLY A 663 12.04 -11.74 -9.80
CA GLY A 663 12.54 -12.61 -8.74
C GLY A 663 13.70 -12.05 -7.92
N GLU A 664 14.42 -11.05 -8.45
CA GLU A 664 15.47 -10.34 -7.72
C GLU A 664 14.91 -9.17 -6.89
N ALA A 665 14.03 -8.34 -7.45
CA ALA A 665 13.39 -7.23 -6.74
C ALA A 665 12.66 -7.74 -5.48
N GLU A 666 11.94 -8.83 -5.65
CA GLU A 666 11.11 -9.46 -4.63
C GLU A 666 11.92 -10.12 -3.50
N ARG A 667 13.19 -10.44 -3.76
CA ARG A 667 14.16 -10.86 -2.74
C ARG A 667 14.52 -9.68 -1.84
N ASP A 668 14.81 -8.53 -2.44
CA ASP A 668 15.17 -7.31 -1.70
C ASP A 668 14.01 -6.81 -0.83
N VAL A 669 12.76 -6.92 -1.31
CA VAL A 669 11.56 -6.59 -0.51
C VAL A 669 11.45 -7.51 0.72
N ARG A 670 11.54 -8.84 0.55
CA ARG A 670 11.51 -9.80 1.66
C ARG A 670 12.63 -9.55 2.67
N ASP A 671 13.83 -9.31 2.18
CA ASP A 671 15.03 -9.10 3.00
C ASP A 671 14.96 -7.75 3.74
N PHE A 672 14.32 -6.73 3.15
CA PHE A 672 13.90 -5.52 3.86
C PHE A 672 12.91 -5.83 4.99
N GLY A 673 11.91 -6.69 4.75
CA GLY A 673 10.97 -7.13 5.79
C GLY A 673 11.67 -7.75 7.00
N LYS A 674 12.61 -8.68 6.77
CA LYS A 674 13.48 -9.25 7.81
C LYS A 674 14.26 -8.18 8.57
N MET A 675 14.88 -7.24 7.85
CA MET A 675 15.65 -6.13 8.44
C MET A 675 14.79 -5.22 9.33
N VAL A 676 13.54 -4.92 8.95
CA VAL A 676 12.62 -4.11 9.77
C VAL A 676 12.30 -4.82 11.08
N VAL A 677 11.99 -6.12 11.06
CA VAL A 677 11.72 -6.91 12.29
C VAL A 677 12.92 -6.91 13.23
N VAL A 678 14.13 -7.16 12.69
CA VAL A 678 15.39 -7.08 13.46
C VAL A 678 15.58 -5.69 14.07
N LEU A 679 15.28 -4.62 13.33
CA LEU A 679 15.49 -3.26 13.80
C LEU A 679 14.48 -2.81 14.86
N VAL A 680 13.19 -3.14 14.74
CA VAL A 680 12.19 -2.76 15.77
C VAL A 680 12.35 -3.55 17.07
N SER A 681 12.74 -4.83 16.99
CA SER A 681 12.92 -5.71 18.16
C SER A 681 14.33 -5.69 18.77
N GLY A 682 15.33 -5.27 18.01
CA GLY A 682 16.73 -5.27 18.43
C GLY A 682 17.38 -6.65 18.55
N ARG A 683 16.71 -7.71 18.07
CA ARG A 683 17.17 -9.12 18.09
C ARG A 683 17.71 -9.52 16.72
N GLN A 684 18.85 -10.19 16.65
CA GLN A 684 19.57 -10.43 15.38
C GLN A 684 19.15 -11.67 14.58
N GLU A 685 18.60 -12.70 15.21
CA GLU A 685 18.29 -14.00 14.57
C GLU A 685 16.99 -13.91 13.74
N ALA A 686 17.07 -13.19 12.62
CA ALA A 686 15.92 -12.71 11.84
C ALA A 686 14.86 -13.79 11.56
N ASP A 687 15.26 -15.00 11.22
CA ASP A 687 14.36 -16.08 10.80
C ASP A 687 13.50 -16.61 11.98
N ASP A 688 14.03 -16.70 13.20
CA ASP A 688 13.24 -17.10 14.38
C ASP A 688 12.57 -15.90 15.07
N VAL A 689 13.18 -14.71 14.98
CA VAL A 689 12.60 -13.46 15.49
C VAL A 689 11.35 -13.05 14.68
N CYS A 690 11.27 -13.32 13.38
CA CYS A 690 10.08 -13.04 12.57
C CYS A 690 8.85 -13.87 12.99
N GLU A 691 9.04 -15.14 13.37
CA GLU A 691 7.95 -16.00 13.85
C GLU A 691 7.45 -15.53 15.23
N TRP A 692 8.37 -15.31 16.18
CA TRP A 692 8.06 -14.74 17.49
C TRP A 692 7.37 -13.36 17.40
N ALA A 693 7.87 -12.47 16.53
CA ALA A 693 7.31 -11.13 16.34
C ALA A 693 5.86 -11.20 15.83
N TYR A 694 5.57 -12.10 14.89
CA TYR A 694 4.22 -12.28 14.36
C TYR A 694 3.26 -12.82 15.41
N GLU A 695 3.67 -13.81 16.22
CA GLU A 695 2.85 -14.32 17.32
C GLU A 695 2.41 -13.21 18.29
N LYS A 696 3.35 -12.34 18.71
CA LYS A 696 3.01 -11.27 19.65
C LYS A 696 2.18 -10.18 18.97
N TRP A 697 2.47 -9.88 17.71
CA TRP A 697 1.70 -8.92 16.93
C TRP A 697 0.23 -9.34 16.76
N VAL A 698 -0.03 -10.53 16.21
CA VAL A 698 -1.39 -11.07 16.04
C VAL A 698 -2.07 -11.40 17.37
N GLY A 699 -1.30 -11.74 18.40
CA GLY A 699 -1.78 -11.88 19.79
C GLY A 699 -2.16 -10.56 20.48
N GLY A 700 -2.30 -9.46 19.74
CA GLY A 700 -2.70 -8.14 20.28
C GLY A 700 -1.63 -7.46 21.13
N GLN A 701 -0.37 -7.91 21.04
CA GLN A 701 0.75 -7.53 21.89
C GLN A 701 1.91 -6.96 21.05
N ALA A 702 1.59 -6.14 20.05
CA ALA A 702 2.55 -5.47 19.16
C ALA A 702 3.70 -4.80 19.96
N GLU A 703 3.37 -4.14 21.07
CA GLU A 703 4.32 -3.43 21.94
C GLU A 703 5.38 -4.35 22.56
N ARG A 704 5.10 -5.65 22.73
CA ARG A 704 6.08 -6.65 23.19
C ARG A 704 7.10 -7.06 22.11
N VAL A 705 6.90 -6.63 20.86
CA VAL A 705 7.87 -6.83 19.77
C VAL A 705 8.94 -5.75 19.78
N ALA A 706 8.69 -4.59 20.41
CA ALA A 706 9.64 -3.48 20.45
C ALA A 706 10.85 -3.77 21.36
N ASP A 707 12.00 -3.22 20.99
CA ASP A 707 13.26 -3.33 21.73
C ASP A 707 13.18 -2.61 23.08
N GLU A 708 13.03 -3.39 24.16
CA GLU A 708 12.93 -2.92 25.56
C GLU A 708 14.09 -1.99 26.00
N ARG A 709 15.20 -1.94 25.26
CA ARG A 709 16.36 -1.07 25.53
C ARG A 709 16.12 0.40 25.11
N ILE A 710 15.04 0.71 24.38
CA ILE A 710 14.69 2.06 23.93
C ILE A 710 13.31 2.52 24.41
N GLY A 711 13.23 3.79 24.86
CA GLY A 711 11.97 4.44 25.22
C GLY A 711 11.41 5.30 24.08
N GLY A 712 10.15 5.74 24.23
CA GLY A 712 9.48 6.62 23.27
C GLY A 712 9.03 5.94 21.98
N VAL A 713 8.70 4.65 22.05
CA VAL A 713 8.10 3.90 20.94
C VAL A 713 6.68 4.40 20.70
N ASN A 714 6.39 4.84 19.47
CA ASN A 714 5.04 5.20 19.06
C ASN A 714 4.30 3.93 18.60
N SER A 715 3.17 3.61 19.24
CA SER A 715 2.44 2.36 19.01
C SER A 715 1.86 2.28 17.58
N ASP A 716 1.40 3.40 17.01
CA ASP A 716 0.90 3.44 15.63
C ASP A 716 2.01 3.30 14.58
N GLU A 717 3.20 3.85 14.84
CA GLU A 717 4.40 3.65 14.00
C GLU A 717 4.91 2.22 14.08
N LEU A 718 4.89 1.61 15.28
CA LEU A 718 5.27 0.22 15.49
C LEU A 718 4.29 -0.71 14.76
N GLU A 719 2.99 -0.46 14.88
CA GLU A 719 1.95 -1.16 14.15
C GLU A 719 2.15 -1.05 12.63
N ARG A 720 2.39 0.16 12.10
CA ARG A 720 2.71 0.34 10.66
C ARG A 720 3.99 -0.38 10.25
N ALA A 721 5.05 -0.33 11.05
CA ALA A 721 6.33 -0.96 10.74
C ALA A 721 6.24 -2.49 10.71
N LEU A 722 5.62 -3.10 11.72
CA LEU A 722 5.37 -4.55 11.80
C LEU A 722 4.48 -5.02 10.65
N ARG A 723 3.35 -4.34 10.44
CA ARG A 723 2.41 -4.64 9.36
C ARG A 723 3.09 -4.59 7.98
N THR A 724 3.88 -3.55 7.72
CA THR A 724 4.67 -3.41 6.48
C THR A 724 5.68 -4.55 6.34
N ALA A 725 6.39 -4.92 7.41
CA ALA A 725 7.34 -6.01 7.39
C ALA A 725 6.70 -7.37 7.06
N PHE A 726 5.53 -7.68 7.65
CA PHE A 726 4.83 -8.95 7.36
C PHE A 726 4.18 -9.00 5.96
N TRP A 727 3.91 -7.86 5.34
CA TRP A 727 3.58 -7.76 3.91
C TRP A 727 4.81 -8.06 3.03
N CYS A 728 5.96 -7.49 3.37
CA CYS A 728 7.22 -7.79 2.69
C CYS A 728 7.62 -9.28 2.83
N LEU A 729 7.27 -9.94 3.93
CA LEU A 729 7.62 -11.34 4.22
C LEU A 729 6.70 -12.38 3.56
N GLN A 730 5.66 -12.03 2.80
CA GLN A 730 4.67 -12.98 2.25
C GLN A 730 5.28 -14.18 1.49
N VAL A 731 4.65 -15.38 1.62
CA VAL A 731 5.03 -16.58 0.84
C VAL A 731 4.78 -16.37 -0.64
N ASP A 732 3.58 -15.92 -1.00
CA ASP A 732 3.30 -15.51 -2.36
C ASP A 732 4.06 -14.20 -2.63
N VAL A 733 5.09 -14.31 -3.46
CA VAL A 733 5.90 -13.20 -3.96
C VAL A 733 5.01 -12.05 -4.46
N ARG A 734 3.92 -12.36 -5.16
CA ARG A 734 3.03 -11.38 -5.82
C ARG A 734 2.12 -10.61 -4.85
N MET A 735 2.19 -10.94 -3.56
CA MET A 735 1.52 -10.21 -2.48
C MET A 735 2.44 -9.15 -1.84
N ARG A 736 3.74 -9.17 -2.11
CA ARG A 736 4.68 -8.23 -1.50
C ARG A 736 4.50 -6.83 -2.12
N PRO A 737 4.60 -5.75 -1.33
CA PRO A 737 4.47 -4.39 -1.82
C PRO A 737 5.75 -3.96 -2.56
N SER A 738 5.63 -3.09 -3.55
CA SER A 738 6.80 -2.43 -4.12
C SER A 738 7.46 -1.53 -3.08
N MET A 739 8.77 -1.30 -3.20
CA MET A 739 9.46 -0.40 -2.26
C MET A 739 8.93 1.05 -2.30
N GLY A 740 8.33 1.47 -3.42
CA GLY A 740 7.62 2.75 -3.54
C GLY A 740 6.29 2.81 -2.77
N GLU A 741 5.65 1.67 -2.51
CA GLU A 741 4.49 1.57 -1.61
C GLU A 741 4.96 1.49 -0.14
N VAL A 742 5.97 0.68 0.15
CA VAL A 742 6.61 0.59 1.49
C VAL A 742 6.98 1.98 2.04
N ILE A 743 7.56 2.85 1.20
CA ILE A 743 7.86 4.25 1.55
C ILE A 743 6.61 4.99 2.03
N LYS A 744 5.53 4.96 1.25
CA LYS A 744 4.27 5.66 1.56
C LYS A 744 3.63 5.17 2.87
N VAL A 745 3.72 3.86 3.15
CA VAL A 745 3.17 3.26 4.38
C VAL A 745 3.98 3.65 5.61
N LEU A 746 5.31 3.63 5.52
CA LEU A 746 6.19 4.10 6.58
C LEU A 746 6.05 5.62 6.83
N GLU A 747 5.83 6.40 5.77
CA GLU A 747 5.50 7.84 5.86
C GLU A 747 4.06 8.11 6.36
N GLY A 748 3.22 7.08 6.50
CA GLY A 748 1.82 7.22 6.92
C GLY A 748 0.88 7.83 5.88
N THR A 749 1.33 8.01 4.63
CA THR A 749 0.52 8.54 3.52
C THR A 749 -0.34 7.47 2.84
N LEU A 750 -0.04 6.18 3.08
CA LEU A 750 -0.82 5.04 2.64
C LEU A 750 -1.12 4.10 3.81
N THR A 751 -2.38 3.78 4.03
CA THR A 751 -2.83 2.77 5.00
C THR A 751 -2.96 1.41 4.32
N VAL A 752 -2.43 0.36 4.95
CA VAL A 752 -2.59 -1.04 4.51
C VAL A 752 -3.16 -1.85 5.69
N ASP A 753 -3.93 -2.88 5.40
CA ASP A 753 -4.50 -3.82 6.37
C ASP A 753 -3.48 -4.89 6.84
N PRO A 754 -3.78 -5.72 7.86
CA PRO A 754 -2.92 -6.84 8.23
C PRO A 754 -2.77 -7.86 7.07
N PRO A 755 -1.55 -8.35 6.76
CA PRO A 755 -1.33 -9.33 5.71
C PRO A 755 -1.90 -10.70 6.08
N PRO A 756 -2.36 -11.50 5.11
CA PRO A 756 -2.80 -12.85 5.38
C PRO A 756 -1.59 -13.76 5.72
N PRO A 757 -1.72 -14.72 6.66
CA PRO A 757 -0.79 -15.84 6.73
C PRO A 757 -0.98 -16.76 5.50
N PRO A 758 0.08 -17.42 4.99
CA PRO A 758 1.43 -17.53 5.56
C PRO A 758 2.50 -16.61 4.93
N PHE A 759 3.59 -16.42 5.66
CA PHE A 759 4.79 -15.62 5.33
C PHE A 759 6.07 -16.44 5.57
N VAL A 760 7.18 -16.05 4.93
CA VAL A 760 8.46 -16.78 4.89
C VAL A 760 9.43 -16.17 5.89
N CYS A 761 9.40 -16.69 7.11
CA CYS A 761 10.43 -16.40 8.11
C CYS A 761 11.75 -17.10 7.74
N ARG A 762 11.72 -18.43 7.58
CA ARG A 762 12.90 -19.24 7.21
C ARG A 762 13.18 -19.21 5.72
N SER A 763 14.46 -19.08 5.35
CA SER A 763 14.89 -19.35 3.98
C SER A 763 14.51 -20.79 3.58
N PRO A 764 14.10 -21.05 2.33
CA PRO A 764 14.03 -22.43 1.83
C PRO A 764 15.41 -23.10 2.00
N PRO A 765 15.50 -24.40 2.29
CA PRO A 765 16.77 -25.10 2.18
C PRO A 765 17.31 -24.88 0.77
N GLU A 766 18.55 -24.39 0.65
CA GLU A 766 19.28 -24.52 -0.60
C GLU A 766 19.39 -26.03 -0.86
N GLU A 767 19.01 -26.50 -2.06
CA GLU A 767 19.22 -27.90 -2.42
C GLU A 767 20.73 -28.13 -2.43
N GLU A 768 21.24 -28.78 -1.38
CA GLU A 768 22.64 -29.21 -1.34
C GLU A 768 22.83 -30.21 -2.48
N GLU A 769 23.48 -29.75 -3.56
CA GLU A 769 24.09 -30.66 -4.53
C GLU A 769 25.04 -31.56 -3.74
N SER A 770 24.60 -32.79 -3.49
CA SER A 770 25.36 -33.79 -2.78
C SER A 770 26.57 -34.14 -3.62
N LEU A 771 27.69 -33.50 -3.32
CA LEU A 771 29.01 -33.92 -3.75
C LEU A 771 29.26 -35.31 -3.16
N GLU A 772 28.86 -36.34 -3.92
CA GLU A 772 29.08 -37.72 -3.56
C GLU A 772 30.58 -37.92 -3.30
N SER A 773 30.88 -38.53 -2.15
CA SER A 773 32.25 -38.85 -1.78
C SER A 773 32.79 -39.95 -2.69
N ASP A 774 33.77 -39.63 -3.54
CA ASP A 774 34.58 -40.63 -4.23
C ASP A 774 35.16 -41.62 -3.19
N PRO A 775 34.89 -42.94 -3.29
CA PRO A 775 35.50 -43.94 -2.44
C PRO A 775 36.88 -44.33 -2.97
N GLU A 776 37.84 -44.40 -2.04
CA GLU A 776 39.15 -45.07 -2.08
C GLU A 776 39.66 -45.62 -3.44
N LEU A 777 40.69 -44.98 -4.01
CA LEU A 777 41.98 -45.64 -4.31
C LEU A 777 43.17 -44.66 -4.41
#